data_AF-A0A7J4T843-F1
#
_entry.id   AF-A0A7J4T843-F1
#
_cell.length_a   1.000
_cell.length_b   1.000
_cell.length_c   1.000
_cell.angle_alpha   90.00
_cell.angle_beta   90.00
_cell.angle_gamma   90.00
#
_symmetry.space_group_name_H-M   'P 1'
#
loop_
_entity.id
_entity.type
_entity.pdbx_description
1 polymer ?
#
loop_
_entity_poly.entity_id
_entity_poly.type
_entity_poly.pdbx_seq_one_letter_code
_entity_poly.pdbx_strand_id
1 'polypeptide(L)'
;MSPFRDAIRFAIFEKVSDESKDISQTETQINLIIEEYKKKFPNFADVEKINIELTVPTQLPPGGEEGDCKKVVDTVVKSFNELGGGSTIIPAKGSWLDQDGASVSDHCLIIFTSMLIKNWYKSIPVLTTLIGDEIQTKLYQKCVYLRIDDNAYGKPINLLGGIVESFPEQEEFGEVDSACIPMMIGYEEQISSGADDITAIGEGAIAVKGDVKIIQNQGIDPEKYAQLMAENMRLKDKLAKVTDEQEPSKKEMEELLQTAEKIEHIIPDLDPWELTKLGKIARLQGRYKRAIDYYRMALNKFLAMEDFGGISASYLNIGSAQSSLDKNDDAIESARISYVFASLSLDVKGVIRAISNIATIESAKGNFLAAEEWYNEALKLQSKYLDEEGRSSNLLNLANIHTSNRNYGEAEKCIKESLDISRKASDSEGIVIALCNLGNLLSNTHGKYDEAEKLVLEAIEECENEKLLRLKYEAEGGLANIYQLSGRLDEARKLYEKLLTFERRNGLKSSLVDSLTGLANIEIEENNLDQAERLLTEAGDIASEIDLKPKLAIILNNLGNTLCEQSKMERYADQRNEKMMIGRKKCTQAYELAKELGLEQDMVNPLFNLGCSLMFDFQENLYDRSRIFNRITPESYAGVREFPWLAEHFFREGLELSQKLAEKPRIASFLLRLGHVAGCKAELAHFLKNGQKEIQYGIARDFFQQALEIYQELGNSEKQNEVVELMHGLDHFK
;
A
#
# COMPACT_ATOMS: atom_id res chain seq x y z
N MET A 1 -29.98 -16.89 16.04
CA MET A 1 -29.14 -17.67 16.99
C MET A 1 -28.90 -16.88 18.27
N SER A 2 -28.51 -15.60 18.20
CA SER A 2 -28.22 -14.75 19.39
C SER A 2 -29.32 -14.71 20.48
N PRO A 3 -30.62 -14.41 20.19
CA PRO A 3 -31.64 -14.30 21.25
C PRO A 3 -31.94 -15.59 22.03
N PHE A 4 -31.73 -16.75 21.39
CA PHE A 4 -31.96 -18.06 21.97
C PHE A 4 -30.79 -18.51 22.87
N ARG A 5 -29.54 -18.21 22.48
CA ARG A 5 -28.37 -18.46 23.32
C ARG A 5 -28.40 -17.59 24.57
N ASP A 6 -28.83 -16.33 24.45
CA ASP A 6 -29.02 -15.43 25.60
C ASP A 6 -30.02 -15.99 26.62
N ALA A 7 -31.13 -16.56 26.16
CA ALA A 7 -32.12 -17.18 27.06
C ALA A 7 -31.54 -18.37 27.85
N ILE A 8 -30.70 -19.20 27.22
CA ILE A 8 -30.02 -20.31 27.90
C ILE A 8 -29.03 -19.80 28.94
N ARG A 9 -28.18 -18.83 28.56
CA ARG A 9 -27.18 -18.25 29.46
C ARG A 9 -27.84 -17.65 30.71
N PHE A 10 -28.90 -16.87 30.50
CA PHE A 10 -29.66 -16.25 31.59
C PHE A 10 -30.33 -17.29 32.50
N ALA A 11 -30.94 -18.33 31.94
CA ALA A 11 -31.59 -19.39 32.71
C ALA A 11 -30.62 -20.21 33.56
N ILE A 12 -29.44 -20.57 33.02
CA ILE A 12 -28.39 -21.24 33.78
C ILE A 12 -27.94 -20.33 34.93
N PHE A 13 -27.61 -19.08 34.62
CA PHE A 13 -27.11 -18.14 35.61
C PHE A 13 -28.11 -17.88 36.75
N GLU A 14 -29.37 -17.57 36.45
CA GLU A 14 -30.39 -17.32 37.48
C GLU A 14 -30.58 -18.52 38.41
N LYS A 15 -30.66 -19.73 37.85
CA LYS A 15 -30.94 -20.94 38.61
C LYS A 15 -29.76 -21.42 39.43
N VAL A 16 -28.53 -21.23 38.93
CA VAL A 16 -27.31 -21.49 39.71
C VAL A 16 -27.17 -20.49 40.85
N SER A 17 -27.49 -19.21 40.61
CA SER A 17 -27.34 -18.14 41.62
C SER A 17 -28.37 -18.19 42.74
N ASP A 18 -29.58 -18.67 42.46
CA ASP A 18 -30.67 -18.77 43.41
C ASP A 18 -31.54 -20.00 43.09
N GLU A 19 -31.35 -21.07 43.87
CA GLU A 19 -32.06 -22.34 43.66
C GLU A 19 -33.60 -22.18 43.75
N SER A 20 -34.08 -21.14 44.46
CA SER A 20 -35.52 -20.87 44.61
C SER A 20 -36.18 -20.32 43.35
N LYS A 21 -35.40 -19.85 42.36
CA LYS A 21 -35.92 -19.32 41.09
C LYS A 21 -36.61 -20.40 40.28
N ASP A 22 -37.87 -20.17 39.91
CA ASP A 22 -38.59 -21.06 39.01
C ASP A 22 -38.28 -20.70 37.55
N ILE A 23 -37.60 -21.61 36.85
CA ILE A 23 -37.28 -21.48 35.42
C ILE A 23 -38.06 -22.46 34.55
N SER A 24 -39.09 -23.14 35.07
CA SER A 24 -39.80 -24.24 34.38
C SER A 24 -40.43 -23.79 33.05
N GLN A 25 -40.95 -22.56 33.00
CA GLN A 25 -41.50 -21.98 31.77
C GLN A 25 -40.41 -21.70 30.74
N THR A 26 -39.27 -21.15 31.17
CA THR A 26 -38.11 -20.84 30.33
C THR A 26 -37.47 -22.11 29.79
N GLU A 27 -37.32 -23.14 30.63
CA GLU A 27 -36.84 -24.47 30.25
C GLU A 27 -37.71 -25.07 29.14
N THR A 28 -39.04 -25.02 29.31
CA THR A 28 -39.98 -25.54 28.32
C THR A 28 -39.84 -24.81 26.98
N GLN A 29 -39.71 -23.48 26.99
CA GLN A 29 -39.53 -22.67 25.78
C GLN A 29 -38.20 -22.97 25.08
N ILE A 30 -37.10 -23.02 25.82
CA ILE A 30 -35.76 -23.34 25.29
C ILE A 30 -35.78 -24.74 24.66
N ASN A 31 -36.33 -25.74 25.34
CA ASN A 31 -36.38 -27.11 24.83
C ASN A 31 -37.27 -27.24 23.58
N LEU A 32 -38.39 -26.51 23.51
CA LEU A 32 -39.20 -26.43 22.29
C LEU A 32 -38.43 -25.85 21.12
N ILE A 33 -37.65 -24.78 21.34
CA ILE A 33 -36.79 -24.18 20.32
C ILE A 33 -35.72 -25.19 19.86
N ILE A 34 -35.04 -25.88 20.79
CA ILE A 34 -34.05 -26.92 20.46
C ILE A 34 -34.67 -28.01 19.58
N GLU A 35 -35.88 -28.49 19.93
CA GLU A 35 -36.60 -29.50 19.14
C GLU A 35 -37.04 -28.99 17.77
N GLU A 36 -37.42 -27.71 17.65
CA GLU A 36 -37.72 -27.08 16.36
C GLU A 36 -36.47 -27.01 15.46
N TYR A 37 -35.32 -26.63 16.02
CA TYR A 37 -34.05 -26.62 15.30
C TYR A 37 -33.60 -28.03 14.89
N LYS A 38 -33.80 -29.05 15.74
CA LYS A 38 -33.53 -30.46 15.38
C LYS A 38 -34.36 -30.93 14.17
N LYS A 39 -35.63 -30.50 14.06
CA LYS A 39 -36.48 -30.84 12.90
C LYS A 39 -35.94 -30.25 11.60
N LYS A 40 -35.32 -29.06 11.67
CA LYS A 40 -34.74 -28.35 10.51
C LYS A 40 -33.30 -28.80 10.19
N PHE A 41 -32.55 -29.17 11.22
CA PHE A 41 -31.15 -29.58 11.17
C PHE A 41 -30.94 -30.81 12.08
N PRO A 42 -30.97 -32.05 11.52
CA PRO A 42 -31.01 -33.28 12.31
C PRO A 42 -29.89 -33.45 13.35
N ASN A 43 -28.73 -32.82 13.13
CA ASN A 43 -27.56 -32.91 14.00
C ASN A 43 -27.35 -31.66 14.88
N PHE A 44 -28.28 -30.69 14.91
CA PHE A 44 -28.08 -29.40 15.58
C PHE A 44 -27.66 -29.52 17.04
N ALA A 45 -28.34 -30.37 17.81
CA ALA A 45 -28.06 -30.58 19.23
C ALA A 45 -26.78 -31.40 19.49
N ASP A 46 -26.20 -31.99 18.44
CA ASP A 46 -24.97 -32.78 18.48
C ASP A 46 -23.76 -32.02 17.93
N VAL A 47 -23.97 -30.82 17.38
CA VAL A 47 -22.93 -29.95 16.81
C VAL A 47 -22.84 -28.62 17.56
N GLU A 48 -23.96 -28.06 17.99
CA GLU A 48 -23.99 -26.77 18.68
C GLU A 48 -23.52 -26.91 20.13
N LYS A 49 -22.56 -26.06 20.51
CA LYS A 49 -21.93 -26.07 21.83
C LYS A 49 -22.10 -24.74 22.54
N ILE A 50 -22.09 -24.78 23.87
CA ILE A 50 -22.05 -23.65 24.81
C ILE A 50 -20.73 -23.73 25.57
N ASN A 51 -20.01 -22.63 25.61
CA ASN A 51 -18.77 -22.52 26.35
C ASN A 51 -19.07 -22.15 27.80
N ILE A 52 -18.43 -22.82 28.75
CA ILE A 52 -18.56 -22.58 30.19
C ILE A 52 -17.16 -22.41 30.77
N GLU A 53 -16.98 -21.38 31.59
CA GLU A 53 -15.74 -21.12 32.32
C GLU A 53 -15.99 -20.98 33.83
N LEU A 54 -15.10 -21.59 34.61
CA LEU A 54 -15.00 -21.41 36.06
C LEU A 54 -13.55 -21.07 36.45
N THR A 55 -13.41 -20.19 37.42
CA THR A 55 -12.10 -19.80 37.98
C THR A 55 -11.85 -20.55 39.28
N VAL A 56 -10.67 -21.18 39.41
CA VAL A 56 -10.24 -21.91 40.61
C VAL A 56 -8.96 -21.27 41.17
N PRO A 57 -8.96 -20.77 42.42
CA PRO A 57 -7.75 -20.24 43.06
C PRO A 57 -6.74 -21.35 43.33
N THR A 58 -5.44 -21.00 43.31
CA THR A 58 -4.35 -21.98 43.51
C THR A 58 -3.54 -21.76 44.78
N GLN A 59 -3.89 -20.78 45.62
CA GLN A 59 -3.28 -20.64 46.95
C GLN A 59 -3.93 -21.59 47.94
N LEU A 60 -3.11 -22.21 48.79
CA LEU A 60 -3.60 -23.15 49.78
C LEU A 60 -4.51 -22.44 50.80
N PRO A 61 -5.72 -22.99 51.07
CA PRO A 61 -6.59 -22.45 52.11
C PRO A 61 -5.95 -22.63 53.51
N PRO A 62 -6.43 -21.91 54.54
CA PRO A 62 -5.91 -22.06 55.89
C PRO A 62 -5.96 -23.52 56.37
N GLY A 63 -4.79 -24.07 56.70
CA GLY A 63 -4.64 -25.48 57.10
C GLY A 63 -4.71 -26.50 55.95
N GLY A 64 -4.70 -26.06 54.69
CA GLY A 64 -4.63 -26.92 53.50
C GLY A 64 -3.26 -27.55 53.30
N GLU A 65 -3.24 -28.72 52.66
CA GLU A 65 -2.03 -29.47 52.31
C GLU A 65 -1.76 -29.41 50.79
N GLU A 66 -0.52 -29.64 50.38
CA GLU A 66 -0.14 -29.75 48.96
C GLU A 66 -1.09 -30.70 48.20
N GLY A 67 -1.61 -30.23 47.08
CA GLY A 67 -2.55 -30.94 46.22
C GLY A 67 -4.04 -30.66 46.49
N ASP A 68 -4.41 -29.91 47.52
CA ASP A 68 -5.82 -29.60 47.79
C ASP A 68 -6.46 -28.71 46.73
N CYS A 69 -5.76 -27.70 46.21
CA CYS A 69 -6.24 -26.89 45.08
C CYS A 69 -6.29 -27.74 43.81
N LYS A 70 -5.28 -28.57 43.57
CA LYS A 70 -5.24 -29.48 42.41
C LYS A 70 -6.41 -30.47 42.42
N LYS A 71 -6.83 -30.99 43.58
CA LYS A 71 -8.02 -31.87 43.67
C LYS A 71 -9.29 -31.16 43.22
N VAL A 72 -9.45 -29.88 43.57
CA VAL A 72 -10.59 -29.07 43.11
C VAL A 72 -10.53 -28.85 41.60
N VAL A 73 -9.35 -28.50 41.07
CA VAL A 73 -9.12 -28.38 39.62
C VAL A 73 -9.46 -29.68 38.89
N ASP A 74 -8.94 -30.82 39.36
CA ASP A 74 -9.20 -32.14 38.79
C ASP A 74 -10.71 -32.49 38.83
N THR A 75 -11.41 -32.08 39.89
CA THR A 75 -12.87 -32.27 40.03
C THR A 75 -13.65 -31.44 39.03
N VAL A 76 -13.32 -30.15 38.87
CA VAL A 76 -13.94 -29.28 37.85
C VAL A 76 -13.70 -29.83 36.45
N VAL A 77 -12.45 -30.18 36.12
CA VAL A 77 -12.03 -30.81 34.85
C VAL A 77 -12.85 -32.07 34.56
N LYS A 78 -12.97 -32.97 35.55
CA LYS A 78 -13.73 -34.21 35.43
C LYS A 78 -15.20 -33.92 35.15
N SER A 79 -15.85 -33.07 35.93
CA SER A 79 -17.26 -32.71 35.74
C SER A 79 -17.51 -32.03 34.39
N PHE A 80 -16.58 -31.18 33.95
CA PHE A 80 -16.64 -30.52 32.64
C PHE A 80 -16.49 -31.51 31.47
N ASN A 81 -15.68 -32.55 31.64
CA ASN A 81 -15.57 -33.64 30.67
C ASN A 81 -16.84 -34.50 30.64
N GLU A 82 -17.46 -34.76 31.79
CA GLU A 82 -18.72 -35.51 31.91
C GLU A 82 -19.91 -34.75 31.26
N LEU A 83 -19.89 -33.42 31.26
CA LEU A 83 -20.82 -32.58 30.50
C LEU A 83 -20.61 -32.67 28.97
N GLY A 84 -19.52 -33.31 28.52
CA GLY A 84 -19.29 -33.70 27.12
C GLY A 84 -18.50 -32.71 26.28
N GLY A 85 -17.77 -31.76 26.88
CA GLY A 85 -17.11 -30.68 26.16
C GLY A 85 -15.59 -30.76 25.98
N GLY A 86 -14.91 -31.64 26.70
CA GLY A 86 -13.44 -31.55 26.85
C GLY A 86 -13.06 -30.31 27.66
N SER A 87 -12.01 -30.39 28.47
CA SER A 87 -11.60 -29.29 29.35
C SER A 87 -10.24 -28.74 28.96
N THR A 88 -10.11 -27.41 29.01
CA THR A 88 -8.86 -26.69 28.86
C THR A 88 -8.61 -25.92 30.14
N ILE A 89 -7.37 -25.90 30.62
CA ILE A 89 -6.95 -25.18 31.81
C ILE A 89 -6.06 -24.03 31.35
N ILE A 90 -6.35 -22.82 31.80
CA ILE A 90 -5.67 -21.58 31.42
C ILE A 90 -5.21 -20.90 32.71
N PRO A 91 -3.91 -20.60 32.90
CA PRO A 91 -3.48 -19.81 34.03
C PRO A 91 -4.00 -18.37 33.92
N ALA A 92 -4.47 -17.83 35.03
CA ALA A 92 -4.95 -16.47 35.13
C ALA A 92 -4.47 -15.83 36.43
N LYS A 93 -4.59 -14.50 36.51
CA LYS A 93 -4.26 -13.73 37.71
C LYS A 93 -5.51 -13.06 38.28
N GLY A 94 -5.58 -12.96 39.61
CA GLY A 94 -6.62 -12.19 40.31
C GLY A 94 -7.75 -13.05 40.87
N SER A 95 -7.52 -13.74 41.99
CA SER A 95 -8.57 -14.53 42.67
C SER A 95 -9.07 -13.94 44.00
N TRP A 96 -8.27 -13.12 44.70
CA TRP A 96 -8.59 -12.37 45.94
C TRP A 96 -8.37 -10.84 45.91
N LEU A 97 -9.29 -9.98 46.39
CA LEU A 97 -9.18 -8.50 46.36
C LEU A 97 -9.32 -8.10 47.82
N ASP A 98 -8.37 -7.32 48.34
CA ASP A 98 -8.45 -6.81 49.71
C ASP A 98 -9.53 -5.73 49.86
N GLN A 99 -9.69 -5.25 51.09
CA GLN A 99 -10.61 -4.16 51.45
C GLN A 99 -10.38 -2.85 50.68
N ASP A 100 -9.20 -2.67 50.08
CA ASP A 100 -8.79 -1.49 49.31
C ASP A 100 -8.88 -1.73 47.78
N GLY A 101 -9.29 -2.94 47.35
CA GLY A 101 -9.44 -3.32 45.96
C GLY A 101 -8.13 -3.71 45.26
N ALA A 102 -7.08 -4.07 46.00
CA ALA A 102 -5.83 -4.62 45.47
C ALA A 102 -5.87 -6.15 45.40
N SER A 103 -5.28 -6.74 44.34
CA SER A 103 -5.19 -8.19 44.17
C SER A 103 -4.28 -8.82 45.23
N VAL A 104 -4.83 -9.78 45.94
CA VAL A 104 -4.29 -10.54 47.08
C VAL A 104 -3.81 -11.93 46.66
N SER A 105 -4.31 -12.46 45.54
CA SER A 105 -3.88 -13.74 44.97
C SER A 105 -3.61 -13.62 43.48
N ASP A 106 -2.35 -13.81 43.12
CA ASP A 106 -1.84 -13.62 41.77
C ASP A 106 -2.06 -14.83 40.86
N HIS A 107 -2.58 -15.95 41.37
CA HIS A 107 -2.59 -17.22 40.65
C HIS A 107 -3.90 -18.01 40.77
N CYS A 108 -4.64 -18.09 39.66
CA CYS A 108 -5.76 -19.00 39.46
C CYS A 108 -5.63 -19.80 38.17
N LEU A 109 -6.48 -20.80 38.05
CA LEU A 109 -6.70 -21.58 36.85
C LEU A 109 -8.14 -21.35 36.37
N ILE A 110 -8.30 -20.82 35.17
CA ILE A 110 -9.57 -20.82 34.46
C ILE A 110 -9.72 -22.17 33.79
N ILE A 111 -10.79 -22.86 34.11
CA ILE A 111 -11.13 -24.15 33.52
C ILE A 111 -12.28 -23.88 32.57
N PHE A 112 -12.09 -24.21 31.30
CA PHE A 112 -12.99 -23.98 30.19
C PHE A 112 -13.51 -25.31 29.66
N THR A 113 -14.78 -25.38 29.26
CA THR A 113 -15.37 -26.51 28.52
C THR A 113 -16.32 -26.04 27.43
N SER A 114 -16.37 -26.78 26.32
CA SER A 114 -17.32 -26.53 25.22
C SER A 114 -18.41 -27.60 25.21
N MET A 115 -19.41 -27.44 26.08
CA MET A 115 -20.48 -28.40 26.34
C MET A 115 -21.52 -28.42 25.21
N LEU A 116 -22.04 -29.59 24.84
CA LEU A 116 -23.17 -29.67 23.89
C LEU A 116 -24.42 -28.97 24.42
N ILE A 117 -25.08 -28.18 23.59
CA ILE A 117 -26.24 -27.37 23.98
C ILE A 117 -27.38 -28.19 24.60
N LYS A 118 -27.53 -29.47 24.22
CA LYS A 118 -28.52 -30.40 24.80
C LYS A 118 -28.33 -30.67 26.30
N ASN A 119 -27.14 -30.41 26.83
CA ASN A 119 -26.80 -30.62 28.24
C ASN A 119 -26.97 -29.34 29.09
N TRP A 120 -27.45 -28.23 28.52
CA TRP A 120 -27.57 -26.94 29.20
C TRP A 120 -28.28 -27.04 30.57
N TYR A 121 -29.42 -27.73 30.64
CA TYR A 121 -30.17 -27.86 31.88
C TYR A 121 -29.48 -28.79 32.89
N LYS A 122 -28.85 -29.86 32.41
CA LYS A 122 -28.08 -30.79 33.25
C LYS A 122 -26.84 -30.16 33.85
N SER A 123 -26.33 -29.08 33.23
CA SER A 123 -25.18 -28.35 33.76
C SER A 123 -25.48 -27.59 35.05
N ILE A 124 -26.73 -27.18 35.28
CA ILE A 124 -27.13 -26.37 36.44
C ILE A 124 -26.72 -27.02 37.77
N PRO A 125 -27.17 -28.24 38.13
CA PRO A 125 -26.79 -28.86 39.41
C PRO A 125 -25.28 -29.15 39.50
N VAL A 126 -24.61 -29.42 38.37
CA VAL A 126 -23.16 -29.63 38.33
C VAL A 126 -22.44 -28.32 38.69
N LEU A 127 -22.83 -27.21 38.07
CA LEU A 127 -22.26 -25.89 38.33
C LEU A 127 -22.54 -25.42 39.75
N THR A 128 -23.75 -25.63 40.28
CA THR A 128 -24.08 -25.33 41.68
C THR A 128 -23.17 -26.09 42.66
N THR A 129 -22.93 -27.39 42.41
CA THR A 129 -22.03 -28.22 43.24
C THR A 129 -20.58 -27.76 43.13
N LEU A 130 -20.07 -27.55 41.91
CA LEU A 130 -18.70 -27.11 41.68
C LEU A 130 -18.43 -25.72 42.30
N ILE A 131 -19.39 -24.81 42.18
CA ILE A 131 -19.26 -23.49 42.79
C ILE A 131 -19.32 -23.64 44.32
N GLY A 132 -20.44 -24.11 44.88
CA GLY A 132 -20.67 -24.11 46.32
C GLY A 132 -19.77 -25.06 47.10
N ASP A 133 -19.79 -26.35 46.75
CA ASP A 133 -19.17 -27.41 47.56
C ASP A 133 -17.67 -27.55 47.29
N GLU A 134 -17.22 -27.31 46.06
CA GLU A 134 -15.82 -27.49 45.68
C GLU A 134 -15.04 -26.18 45.80
N ILE A 135 -15.44 -25.12 45.10
CA ILE A 135 -14.66 -23.88 45.05
C ILE A 135 -14.88 -23.02 46.31
N GLN A 136 -16.13 -22.74 46.66
CA GLN A 136 -16.42 -21.82 47.78
C GLN A 136 -16.13 -22.47 49.14
N THR A 137 -16.54 -23.72 49.34
CA THR A 137 -16.39 -24.40 50.64
C THR A 137 -14.97 -24.89 50.90
N LYS A 138 -14.30 -25.54 49.92
CA LYS A 138 -12.96 -26.12 50.16
C LYS A 138 -11.83 -25.12 50.02
N LEU A 139 -11.99 -24.11 49.15
CA LEU A 139 -10.94 -23.09 48.91
C LEU A 139 -11.29 -21.74 49.54
N TYR A 140 -12.35 -21.68 50.36
CA TYR A 140 -12.84 -20.47 51.01
C TYR A 140 -13.14 -19.30 50.07
N GLN A 141 -13.42 -19.56 48.78
CA GLN A 141 -13.69 -18.51 47.80
C GLN A 141 -15.09 -17.91 47.98
N LYS A 142 -15.19 -16.66 48.46
CA LYS A 142 -16.49 -16.01 48.77
C LYS A 142 -17.39 -15.78 47.55
N CYS A 143 -16.81 -15.61 46.37
CA CYS A 143 -17.53 -15.32 45.14
C CYS A 143 -16.89 -16.01 43.93
N VAL A 144 -17.69 -16.60 43.05
CA VAL A 144 -17.23 -17.27 41.82
C VAL A 144 -17.95 -16.70 40.59
N TYR A 145 -17.21 -16.39 39.53
CA TYR A 145 -17.79 -16.04 38.24
C TYR A 145 -18.05 -17.30 37.41
N LEU A 146 -19.28 -17.36 36.90
CA LEU A 146 -19.69 -18.30 35.87
C LEU A 146 -19.80 -17.53 34.55
N ARG A 147 -18.94 -17.84 33.57
CA ARG A 147 -19.07 -17.29 32.22
C ARG A 147 -19.65 -18.32 31.28
N ILE A 148 -20.52 -17.85 30.40
CA ILE A 148 -21.18 -18.69 29.40
C ILE A 148 -21.13 -17.98 28.04
N ASP A 149 -20.41 -18.57 27.08
CA ASP A 149 -20.09 -17.98 25.77
C ASP A 149 -19.49 -16.57 25.86
N ASP A 150 -18.35 -16.45 26.53
CA ASP A 150 -17.57 -15.23 26.73
C ASP A 150 -18.29 -14.12 27.53
N ASN A 151 -19.58 -14.27 27.81
CA ASN A 151 -20.37 -13.33 28.59
C ASN A 151 -20.38 -13.69 30.08
N ALA A 152 -20.02 -12.72 30.92
CA ALA A 152 -20.29 -12.75 32.36
C ALA A 152 -21.67 -12.12 32.62
N TYR A 153 -22.66 -12.94 32.96
CA TYR A 153 -23.98 -12.45 33.37
C TYR A 153 -24.00 -12.14 34.87
N GLY A 154 -24.70 -11.07 35.26
CA GLY A 154 -25.05 -10.80 36.66
C GLY A 154 -23.89 -10.48 37.63
N LYS A 155 -24.19 -10.57 38.93
CA LYS A 155 -23.23 -10.40 40.04
C LYS A 155 -22.47 -11.71 40.29
N PRO A 156 -21.27 -11.69 40.88
CA PRO A 156 -20.57 -12.92 41.28
C PRO A 156 -21.47 -13.84 42.10
N ILE A 157 -21.40 -15.15 41.86
CA ILE A 157 -22.23 -16.14 42.54
C ILE A 157 -21.66 -16.37 43.95
N ASN A 158 -22.51 -16.21 44.97
CA ASN A 158 -22.22 -16.61 46.34
C ASN A 158 -23.34 -17.51 46.88
N LEU A 159 -23.11 -18.83 46.85
CA LEU A 159 -24.08 -19.82 47.31
C LEU A 159 -24.01 -20.06 48.82
N LEU A 160 -22.88 -19.73 49.46
CA LEU A 160 -22.72 -19.84 50.91
C LEU A 160 -23.41 -18.68 51.66
N GLY A 161 -23.72 -17.57 50.98
CA GLY A 161 -24.40 -16.43 51.59
C GLY A 161 -23.67 -15.89 52.82
N GLY A 162 -24.38 -15.77 53.94
CA GLY A 162 -23.84 -15.41 55.26
C GLY A 162 -23.66 -16.60 56.21
N ILE A 163 -23.63 -17.84 55.69
CA ILE A 163 -23.55 -19.08 56.49
C ILE A 163 -22.15 -19.26 57.09
N VAL A 164 -21.13 -18.63 56.49
CA VAL A 164 -19.76 -18.59 57.02
C VAL A 164 -19.62 -17.36 57.92
N GLU A 165 -19.41 -17.57 59.22
CA GLU A 165 -19.34 -16.49 60.23
C GLU A 165 -18.17 -15.50 59.99
N SER A 166 -17.09 -15.98 59.38
CA SER A 166 -15.96 -15.15 58.92
C SER A 166 -15.19 -15.89 57.83
N PHE A 167 -14.95 -15.24 56.69
CA PHE A 167 -14.00 -15.73 55.70
C PHE A 167 -12.57 -15.43 56.19
N PRO A 168 -11.57 -16.29 55.90
CA PRO A 168 -10.19 -16.05 56.33
C PRO A 168 -9.59 -14.79 55.69
N GLU A 169 -8.72 -14.10 56.43
CA GLU A 169 -7.94 -12.97 55.94
C GLU A 169 -6.79 -13.44 55.03
N GLN A 170 -6.22 -12.53 54.23
CA GLN A 170 -5.14 -12.83 53.27
C GLN A 170 -3.97 -13.58 53.92
N GLU A 171 -3.53 -13.16 55.11
CA GLU A 171 -2.35 -13.74 55.75
C GLU A 171 -2.58 -15.17 56.27
N GLU A 172 -3.83 -15.65 56.26
CA GLU A 172 -4.18 -17.02 56.65
C GLU A 172 -4.05 -18.02 55.49
N PHE A 173 -3.97 -17.54 54.25
CA PHE A 173 -3.73 -18.38 53.07
C PHE A 173 -2.24 -18.72 52.94
N GLY A 174 -1.96 -19.96 52.53
CA GLY A 174 -0.61 -20.45 52.30
C GLY A 174 -0.03 -20.03 50.95
N GLU A 175 1.16 -20.55 50.65
CA GLU A 175 1.76 -20.40 49.32
C GLU A 175 0.90 -21.07 48.23
N VAL A 176 1.26 -20.82 46.96
CA VAL A 176 0.67 -21.51 45.82
C VAL A 176 0.85 -23.02 45.99
N ASP A 177 -0.23 -23.78 45.82
CA ASP A 177 -0.21 -25.24 45.82
C ASP A 177 0.78 -25.73 44.75
N SER A 178 1.90 -26.31 45.20
CA SER A 178 2.97 -26.77 44.31
C SER A 178 2.51 -27.83 43.31
N ALA A 179 1.43 -28.54 43.61
CA ALA A 179 0.83 -29.50 42.70
C ALA A 179 0.09 -28.84 41.53
N CYS A 180 -0.34 -27.58 41.66
CA CYS A 180 -0.93 -26.77 40.59
C CYS A 180 0.13 -26.13 39.69
N ILE A 181 1.38 -25.98 40.15
CA ILE A 181 2.47 -25.35 39.39
C ILE A 181 2.63 -25.93 37.97
N PRO A 182 2.61 -27.25 37.72
CA PRO A 182 2.68 -27.79 36.36
C PRO A 182 1.52 -27.36 35.44
N MET A 183 0.34 -27.09 36.01
CA MET A 183 -0.84 -26.58 35.28
C MET A 183 -0.76 -25.06 35.07
N MET A 184 0.10 -24.38 35.84
CA MET A 184 0.37 -22.94 35.75
C MET A 184 1.56 -22.61 34.85
N ILE A 185 2.48 -23.57 34.61
CA ILE A 185 3.65 -23.44 33.72
C ILE A 185 3.26 -23.61 32.23
N GLY A 186 1.98 -23.83 31.92
CA GLY A 186 1.46 -23.86 30.56
C GLY A 186 0.86 -22.52 30.15
N TYR A 187 1.46 -21.85 29.15
CA TYR A 187 0.93 -20.69 28.43
C TYR A 187 0.64 -19.44 29.30
N GLU A 188 1.63 -18.55 29.40
CA GLU A 188 1.41 -17.18 29.91
C GLU A 188 1.13 -16.21 28.74
N GLU A 189 -0.16 -15.97 28.44
CA GLU A 189 -0.64 -14.74 27.79
C GLU A 189 -0.84 -13.66 28.87
N GLN A 190 -0.28 -12.46 28.68
CA GLN A 190 -0.61 -11.32 29.52
C GLN A 190 -1.87 -10.61 29.01
N ILE A 191 -2.87 -10.59 29.88
CA ILE A 191 -4.11 -9.83 29.86
C ILE A 191 -3.78 -8.32 29.70
N SER A 192 -4.33 -7.65 28.68
CA SER A 192 -4.49 -6.19 28.72
C SER A 192 -5.78 -5.84 29.43
N SER A 193 -5.66 -5.06 30.51
CA SER A 193 -6.76 -4.47 31.24
C SER A 193 -7.43 -3.40 30.39
N GLY A 194 -8.60 -3.70 29.84
CA GLY A 194 -9.64 -2.68 29.69
C GLY A 194 -10.27 -2.49 31.07
N ALA A 195 -9.89 -1.42 31.77
CA ALA A 195 -10.69 -0.99 32.91
C ALA A 195 -12.04 -0.53 32.35
N ASP A 196 -13.10 -1.28 32.61
CA ASP A 196 -14.35 -0.76 33.18
C ASP A 196 -15.25 -1.93 33.61
N ASP A 197 -15.85 -1.78 34.80
CA ASP A 197 -16.69 -2.71 35.58
C ASP A 197 -16.01 -3.87 36.35
N ILE A 198 -15.09 -3.54 37.26
CA ILE A 198 -14.95 -4.26 38.55
C ILE A 198 -15.92 -3.60 39.53
N THR A 199 -17.03 -4.26 39.88
CA THR A 199 -17.92 -3.78 40.95
C THR A 199 -17.48 -4.37 42.28
N ALA A 200 -16.94 -3.53 43.18
CA ALA A 200 -16.72 -3.89 44.57
C ALA A 200 -18.05 -4.26 45.23
N ILE A 201 -18.15 -5.48 45.76
CA ILE A 201 -19.18 -5.86 46.73
C ILE A 201 -18.41 -6.08 48.03
N GLY A 202 -18.74 -5.31 49.07
CA GLY A 202 -17.89 -5.06 50.25
C GLY A 202 -17.21 -6.26 50.93
N GLU A 203 -16.13 -5.92 51.63
CA GLU A 203 -15.30 -6.75 52.52
C GLU A 203 -14.95 -8.16 51.94
N GLY A 204 -13.86 -8.23 51.17
CA GLY A 204 -13.11 -9.45 50.83
C GLY A 204 -13.60 -10.32 49.66
N ALA A 205 -13.62 -9.82 48.40
CA ALA A 205 -13.98 -10.62 47.20
C ALA A 205 -13.37 -10.09 45.87
N ILE A 206 -12.85 -10.93 44.94
CA ILE A 206 -12.61 -10.53 43.50
C ILE A 206 -13.68 -11.04 42.54
N ALA A 207 -13.86 -10.20 41.50
CA ALA A 207 -14.31 -10.45 40.14
C ALA A 207 -13.21 -10.40 39.05
N VAL A 208 -13.19 -11.35 38.10
CA VAL A 208 -12.52 -11.19 36.79
C VAL A 208 -13.59 -11.23 35.69
N LYS A 209 -13.73 -10.14 34.94
CA LYS A 209 -14.57 -10.02 33.74
C LYS A 209 -13.67 -9.56 32.59
N GLY A 210 -13.29 -10.46 31.69
CA GLY A 210 -12.46 -10.13 30.53
C GLY A 210 -12.52 -11.19 29.43
N ASP A 211 -12.70 -10.78 28.19
CA ASP A 211 -12.78 -11.64 26.99
C ASP A 211 -11.46 -12.36 26.72
N VAL A 212 -11.47 -13.70 26.64
CA VAL A 212 -10.30 -14.53 26.34
C VAL A 212 -10.48 -15.13 24.95
N LYS A 213 -9.62 -14.76 23.99
CA LYS A 213 -9.56 -15.38 22.66
C LYS A 213 -8.32 -16.27 22.56
N ILE A 214 -8.55 -17.55 22.29
CA ILE A 214 -7.54 -18.62 22.20
C ILE A 214 -6.71 -18.49 20.92
N ILE A 215 -5.37 -18.42 21.04
CA ILE A 215 -4.44 -18.63 19.91
C ILE A 215 -3.59 -19.89 20.19
N GLN A 216 -3.67 -20.88 19.29
CA GLN A 216 -2.72 -21.99 19.26
C GLN A 216 -1.38 -21.48 18.69
N ASN A 217 -0.26 -21.66 19.40
CA ASN A 217 1.04 -21.40 18.79
C ASN A 217 2.11 -22.48 19.00
N GLN A 218 2.86 -22.69 17.92
CA GLN A 218 3.73 -23.82 17.68
C GLN A 218 5.11 -23.60 18.32
N GLY A 219 5.47 -24.35 19.36
CA GLY A 219 6.86 -24.74 19.68
C GLY A 219 7.93 -23.63 19.81
N ILE A 220 7.62 -22.47 20.41
CA ILE A 220 8.62 -21.41 20.69
C ILE A 220 9.15 -21.56 22.12
N ASP A 221 10.47 -21.46 22.28
CA ASP A 221 11.20 -21.45 23.56
C ASP A 221 10.72 -20.30 24.49
N PRO A 222 10.36 -20.55 25.78
CA PRO A 222 9.84 -19.53 26.69
C PRO A 222 10.71 -18.27 26.85
N GLU A 223 12.04 -18.38 26.89
CA GLU A 223 12.92 -17.20 26.97
C GLU A 223 12.84 -16.36 25.68
N LYS A 224 12.75 -17.04 24.54
CA LYS A 224 12.56 -16.40 23.24
C LYS A 224 11.18 -15.73 23.16
N TYR A 225 10.13 -16.36 23.68
CA TYR A 225 8.80 -15.78 23.74
C TYR A 225 8.75 -14.52 24.62
N ALA A 226 9.38 -14.53 25.80
CA ALA A 226 9.47 -13.36 26.67
C ALA A 226 10.22 -12.18 26.00
N GLN A 227 11.30 -12.48 25.25
CA GLN A 227 12.01 -11.47 24.45
C GLN A 227 11.12 -10.88 23.36
N LEU A 228 10.37 -11.72 22.64
CA LEU A 228 9.43 -11.27 21.61
C LEU A 228 8.30 -10.41 22.21
N MET A 229 7.77 -10.76 23.38
CA MET A 229 6.75 -9.96 24.07
C MET A 229 7.28 -8.59 24.52
N ALA A 230 8.53 -8.51 24.98
CA ALA A 230 9.16 -7.23 25.29
C ALA A 230 9.37 -6.37 24.02
N GLU A 231 9.72 -7.00 22.89
CA GLU A 231 9.78 -6.34 21.59
C GLU A 231 8.39 -5.86 21.11
N ASN A 232 7.33 -6.64 21.34
CA ASN A 232 5.95 -6.27 21.05
C ASN A 232 5.52 -5.03 21.85
N MET A 233 5.73 -5.01 23.16
CA MET A 233 5.39 -3.84 23.99
C MET A 233 6.11 -2.57 23.53
N ARG A 234 7.41 -2.69 23.19
CA ARG A 234 8.19 -1.57 22.62
C ARG A 234 7.64 -1.13 21.26
N LEU A 235 7.19 -2.06 20.43
CA LEU A 235 6.58 -1.74 19.14
C LEU A 235 5.29 -0.95 19.33
N LYS A 236 4.41 -1.39 20.24
CA LYS A 236 3.15 -0.70 20.57
C LYS A 236 3.41 0.73 21.06
N ASP A 237 4.34 0.91 22.00
CA ASP A 237 4.72 2.23 22.50
C ASP A 237 5.23 3.17 21.40
N LYS A 238 5.98 2.63 20.43
CA LYS A 238 6.46 3.42 19.28
C LYS A 238 5.32 3.71 18.30
N LEU A 239 4.45 2.75 18.00
CA LEU A 239 3.29 2.93 17.11
C LEU A 239 2.26 3.91 17.69
N ALA A 240 2.11 3.97 19.02
CA ALA A 240 1.25 4.94 19.69
C ALA A 240 1.70 6.39 19.45
N LYS A 241 3.01 6.61 19.26
CA LYS A 241 3.59 7.93 18.95
C LYS A 241 3.50 8.29 17.48
N VAL A 242 3.25 7.33 16.60
CA VAL A 242 2.99 7.59 15.18
C VAL A 242 1.57 8.12 15.04
N THR A 243 1.46 9.41 14.72
CA THR A 243 0.21 10.12 14.44
C THR A 243 0.10 10.40 12.93
N ASP A 244 -1.11 10.70 12.46
CA ASP A 244 -1.31 11.08 11.05
C ASP A 244 -0.66 12.43 10.69
N GLU A 245 -0.42 13.29 11.69
CA GLU A 245 0.20 14.61 11.54
C GLU A 245 1.74 14.58 11.56
N GLN A 246 2.35 13.44 11.94
CA GLN A 246 3.80 13.31 12.06
C GLN A 246 4.28 12.02 11.40
N GLU A 247 4.73 12.13 10.15
CA GLU A 247 5.34 10.98 9.46
C GLU A 247 6.64 10.57 10.17
N PRO A 248 6.77 9.29 10.58
CA PRO A 248 8.00 8.81 11.21
C PRO A 248 9.17 8.86 10.22
N SER A 249 10.37 9.14 10.72
CA SER A 249 11.56 9.14 9.86
C SER A 249 11.78 7.77 9.22
N LYS A 250 12.45 7.71 8.06
CA LYS A 250 12.74 6.44 7.38
C LYS A 250 13.44 5.42 8.29
N LYS A 251 14.33 5.90 9.16
CA LYS A 251 15.04 5.04 10.13
C LYS A 251 14.07 4.49 11.18
N GLU A 252 13.17 5.32 11.72
CA GLU A 252 12.15 4.86 12.66
C GLU A 252 11.18 3.88 12.01
N MET A 253 10.75 4.14 10.77
CA MET A 253 9.93 3.22 9.98
C MET A 253 10.62 1.87 9.79
N GLU A 254 11.92 1.88 9.48
CA GLU A 254 12.71 0.66 9.30
C GLU A 254 12.81 -0.13 10.60
N GLU A 255 13.11 0.55 11.71
CA GLU A 255 13.16 -0.07 13.04
C GLU A 255 11.81 -0.67 13.44
N LEU A 256 10.70 0.03 13.16
CA LEU A 256 9.34 -0.43 13.42
C LEU A 256 9.03 -1.72 12.64
N LEU A 257 9.32 -1.74 11.34
CA LEU A 257 9.08 -2.93 10.51
C LEU A 257 9.99 -4.09 10.87
N GLN A 258 11.27 -3.85 11.14
CA GLN A 258 12.19 -4.92 11.60
C GLN A 258 11.74 -5.50 12.94
N THR A 259 11.25 -4.67 13.87
CA THR A 259 10.70 -5.15 15.14
C THR A 259 9.43 -5.96 14.89
N ALA A 260 8.53 -5.49 14.01
CA ALA A 260 7.32 -6.21 13.62
C ALA A 260 7.60 -7.57 12.94
N GLU A 261 8.66 -7.67 12.14
CA GLU A 261 9.12 -8.91 11.50
C GLU A 261 9.71 -9.89 12.52
N LYS A 262 10.48 -9.42 13.51
CA LYS A 262 11.01 -10.29 14.58
C LYS A 262 9.89 -10.93 15.40
N ILE A 263 8.85 -10.16 15.69
CA ILE A 263 7.68 -10.63 16.45
C ILE A 263 6.62 -11.30 15.57
N GLU A 264 6.96 -11.72 14.34
CA GLU A 264 5.99 -12.24 13.37
C GLU A 264 5.11 -13.37 13.93
N HIS A 265 5.70 -14.23 14.75
CA HIS A 265 5.02 -15.35 15.37
C HIS A 265 3.97 -14.95 16.42
N ILE A 266 4.07 -13.77 17.02
CA ILE A 266 3.13 -13.22 18.01
C ILE A 266 2.35 -12.01 17.48
N ILE A 267 2.39 -11.73 16.16
CA ILE A 267 1.54 -10.71 15.53
C ILE A 267 0.04 -10.86 15.86
N PRO A 268 -0.52 -12.07 16.13
CA PRO A 268 -1.90 -12.19 16.63
C PRO A 268 -2.25 -11.28 17.83
N ASP A 269 -1.28 -10.76 18.59
CA ASP A 269 -1.47 -9.88 19.75
C ASP A 269 -1.56 -8.37 19.41
N LEU A 270 -1.32 -7.98 18.15
CA LEU A 270 -1.49 -6.60 17.69
C LEU A 270 -2.97 -6.32 17.44
N ASP A 271 -3.44 -5.14 17.84
CA ASP A 271 -4.80 -4.72 17.54
C ASP A 271 -4.96 -4.35 16.04
N PRO A 272 -6.20 -4.29 15.52
CA PRO A 272 -6.45 -4.04 14.10
C PRO A 272 -5.93 -2.68 13.60
N TRP A 273 -5.91 -1.65 14.47
CA TRP A 273 -5.44 -0.31 14.14
C TRP A 273 -3.91 -0.24 14.18
N GLU A 274 -3.24 -0.95 15.09
CA GLU A 274 -1.79 -1.15 15.09
C GLU A 274 -1.31 -1.83 13.80
N LEU A 275 -2.02 -2.89 13.37
CA LEU A 275 -1.77 -3.56 12.09
C LEU A 275 -1.98 -2.60 10.91
N THR A 276 -3.00 -1.74 10.97
CA THR A 276 -3.23 -0.71 9.94
C THR A 276 -2.09 0.30 9.90
N LYS A 277 -1.55 0.73 11.05
CA LYS A 277 -0.37 1.61 11.13
C LYS A 277 0.87 0.94 10.55
N LEU A 278 1.13 -0.32 10.88
CA LEU A 278 2.23 -1.09 10.28
C LEU A 278 2.09 -1.22 8.77
N GLY A 279 0.87 -1.46 8.29
CA GLY A 279 0.57 -1.46 6.86
C GLY A 279 0.88 -0.11 6.22
N LYS A 280 0.51 1.02 6.86
CA LYS A 280 0.81 2.38 6.37
C LYS A 280 2.32 2.62 6.31
N ILE A 281 3.05 2.25 7.35
CA ILE A 281 4.51 2.36 7.42
C ILE A 281 5.18 1.51 6.33
N ALA A 282 4.76 0.26 6.17
CA ALA A 282 5.26 -0.63 5.12
C ALA A 282 5.00 -0.05 3.73
N ARG A 283 3.81 0.53 3.50
CA ARG A 283 3.46 1.20 2.24
C ARG A 283 4.35 2.43 1.99
N LEU A 284 4.57 3.28 3.00
CA LEU A 284 5.45 4.45 2.90
C LEU A 284 6.91 4.07 2.60
N GLN A 285 7.35 2.89 3.05
CA GLN A 285 8.66 2.33 2.69
C GLN A 285 8.70 1.62 1.32
N GLY A 286 7.58 1.58 0.58
CA GLY A 286 7.48 0.87 -0.70
C GLY A 286 7.37 -0.65 -0.58
N ARG A 287 7.19 -1.20 0.64
CA ARG A 287 6.99 -2.63 0.89
C ARG A 287 5.52 -3.02 0.70
N TYR A 288 4.97 -2.78 -0.49
CA TYR A 288 3.52 -2.88 -0.75
C TYR A 288 2.91 -4.26 -0.49
N LYS A 289 3.64 -5.35 -0.81
CA LYS A 289 3.17 -6.71 -0.51
C LYS A 289 2.99 -6.93 1.00
N ARG A 290 3.98 -6.49 1.79
CA ARG A 290 3.94 -6.60 3.24
C ARG A 290 2.87 -5.69 3.85
N ALA A 291 2.66 -4.51 3.27
CA ALA A 291 1.55 -3.63 3.65
C ALA A 291 0.20 -4.34 3.47
N ILE A 292 -0.03 -4.99 2.32
CA ILE A 292 -1.24 -5.77 2.05
C ILE A 292 -1.42 -6.89 3.08
N ASP A 293 -0.35 -7.58 3.47
CA ASP A 293 -0.42 -8.62 4.50
C ASP A 293 -0.92 -8.04 5.83
N TYR A 294 -0.32 -6.94 6.31
CA TYR A 294 -0.77 -6.27 7.54
C TYR A 294 -2.22 -5.80 7.46
N TYR A 295 -2.64 -5.20 6.33
CA TYR A 295 -4.02 -4.78 6.16
C TYR A 295 -5.00 -5.95 6.10
N ARG A 296 -4.62 -7.10 5.55
CA ARG A 296 -5.44 -8.32 5.56
C ARG A 296 -5.58 -8.90 6.97
N MET A 297 -4.52 -8.82 7.78
CA MET A 297 -4.57 -9.21 9.18
C MET A 297 -5.51 -8.29 9.97
N ALA A 298 -5.43 -6.98 9.76
CA ALA A 298 -6.37 -6.01 10.33
C ALA A 298 -7.82 -6.30 9.89
N LEU A 299 -8.03 -6.51 8.59
CA LEU A 299 -9.33 -6.82 7.99
C LEU A 299 -10.00 -8.04 8.65
N ASN A 300 -9.26 -9.13 8.83
CA ASN A 300 -9.79 -10.34 9.46
C ASN A 300 -10.27 -10.09 10.90
N LYS A 301 -9.58 -9.21 11.64
CA LYS A 301 -9.99 -8.83 13.00
C LYS A 301 -11.20 -7.91 12.99
N PHE A 302 -11.24 -6.90 12.11
CA PHE A 302 -12.42 -6.03 11.98
C PHE A 302 -13.66 -6.79 11.52
N LEU A 303 -13.51 -7.79 10.64
CA LEU A 303 -14.59 -8.71 10.25
C LEU A 303 -15.13 -9.48 11.45
N ALA A 304 -14.26 -10.01 12.31
CA ALA A 304 -14.66 -10.72 13.52
C ALA A 304 -15.30 -9.82 14.59
N MET A 305 -15.08 -8.50 14.51
CA MET A 305 -15.69 -7.49 15.38
C MET A 305 -16.95 -6.87 14.79
N GLU A 306 -17.30 -7.21 13.53
CA GLU A 306 -18.35 -6.56 12.75
C GLU A 306 -18.18 -5.03 12.64
N ASP A 307 -16.93 -4.54 12.69
CA ASP A 307 -16.59 -3.12 12.56
C ASP A 307 -16.53 -2.71 11.08
N PHE A 308 -17.65 -2.21 10.55
CA PHE A 308 -17.75 -1.75 9.17
C PHE A 308 -16.80 -0.59 8.83
N GLY A 309 -16.47 0.28 9.80
CA GLY A 309 -15.53 1.37 9.60
C GLY A 309 -14.10 0.85 9.41
N GLY A 310 -13.68 -0.07 10.28
CA GLY A 310 -12.39 -0.76 10.16
C GLY A 310 -12.26 -1.65 8.92
N ILE A 311 -13.34 -2.34 8.53
CA ILE A 311 -13.41 -3.10 7.26
C ILE A 311 -13.20 -2.15 6.07
N SER A 312 -13.93 -1.03 6.04
CA SER A 312 -13.79 -0.03 4.98
C SER A 312 -12.36 0.53 4.90
N ALA A 313 -11.76 0.91 6.03
CA ALA A 313 -10.40 1.42 6.10
C ALA A 313 -9.37 0.39 5.62
N SER A 314 -9.56 -0.89 5.95
CA SER A 314 -8.68 -1.97 5.51
C SER A 314 -8.71 -2.14 3.99
N TYR A 315 -9.92 -2.19 3.39
CA TYR A 315 -10.08 -2.29 1.94
C TYR A 315 -9.58 -1.04 1.19
N LEU A 316 -9.76 0.15 1.76
CA LEU A 316 -9.22 1.40 1.22
C LEU A 316 -7.69 1.31 1.06
N ASN A 317 -7.04 0.86 2.12
CA ASN A 317 -5.59 0.77 2.21
C ASN A 317 -5.02 -0.39 1.37
N ILE A 318 -5.71 -1.54 1.31
CA ILE A 318 -5.39 -2.64 0.40
C ILE A 318 -5.48 -2.17 -1.05
N GLY A 319 -6.56 -1.47 -1.42
CA GLY A 319 -6.74 -0.95 -2.77
C GLY A 319 -5.63 0.03 -3.17
N SER A 320 -5.25 0.94 -2.27
CA SER A 320 -4.11 1.85 -2.49
C SER A 320 -2.80 1.09 -2.71
N ALA A 321 -2.49 0.10 -1.86
CA ALA A 321 -1.26 -0.69 -2.00
C ALA A 321 -1.26 -1.62 -3.24
N GLN A 322 -2.42 -2.12 -3.66
CA GLN A 322 -2.58 -2.88 -4.90
C GLN A 322 -2.36 -2.00 -6.13
N SER A 323 -2.87 -0.77 -6.10
CA SER A 323 -2.63 0.22 -7.16
C SER A 323 -1.14 0.55 -7.28
N SER A 324 -0.42 0.69 -6.16
CA SER A 324 1.04 0.85 -6.17
C SER A 324 1.83 -0.37 -6.67
N LEU A 325 1.18 -1.52 -6.85
CA LEU A 325 1.73 -2.74 -7.47
C LEU A 325 1.23 -2.94 -8.91
N ASP A 326 0.61 -1.92 -9.51
CA ASP A 326 -0.05 -1.96 -10.82
C ASP A 326 -1.16 -3.02 -10.95
N LYS A 327 -1.69 -3.51 -9.81
CA LYS A 327 -2.84 -4.44 -9.77
C LYS A 327 -4.15 -3.67 -9.77
N ASN A 328 -4.35 -2.86 -10.80
CA ASN A 328 -5.44 -1.87 -10.83
C ASN A 328 -6.84 -2.52 -10.82
N ASP A 329 -7.00 -3.74 -11.35
CA ASP A 329 -8.27 -4.48 -11.29
C ASP A 329 -8.60 -5.02 -9.89
N ASP A 330 -7.60 -5.47 -9.13
CA ASP A 330 -7.80 -5.84 -7.73
C ASP A 330 -8.04 -4.59 -6.87
N ALA A 331 -7.32 -3.51 -7.19
CA ALA A 331 -7.38 -2.25 -6.47
C ALA A 331 -8.77 -1.61 -6.57
N ILE A 332 -9.36 -1.59 -7.77
CA ILE A 332 -10.68 -1.00 -7.99
C ILE A 332 -11.77 -1.78 -7.25
N GLU A 333 -11.66 -3.10 -7.18
CA GLU A 333 -12.60 -3.93 -6.43
C GLU A 333 -12.50 -3.68 -4.93
N SER A 334 -11.27 -3.63 -4.40
CA SER A 334 -11.04 -3.24 -3.00
C SER A 334 -11.60 -1.85 -2.68
N ALA A 335 -11.39 -0.87 -3.55
CA ALA A 335 -11.92 0.48 -3.36
C ALA A 335 -13.46 0.54 -3.42
N ARG A 336 -14.10 -0.27 -4.28
CA ARG A 336 -15.57 -0.42 -4.33
C ARG A 336 -16.12 -1.07 -3.07
N ILE A 337 -15.46 -2.10 -2.55
CA ILE A 337 -15.84 -2.73 -1.28
C ILE A 337 -15.71 -1.72 -0.14
N SER A 338 -14.62 -0.95 -0.11
CA SER A 338 -14.42 0.14 0.87
C SER A 338 -15.55 1.16 0.83
N TYR A 339 -15.97 1.60 -0.37
CA TYR A 339 -17.11 2.51 -0.56
C TYR A 339 -18.41 1.94 0.01
N VAL A 340 -18.72 0.66 -0.24
CA VAL A 340 -19.94 0.00 0.29
C VAL A 340 -19.92 -0.02 1.81
N PHE A 341 -18.83 -0.47 2.44
CA PHE A 341 -18.74 -0.54 3.90
C PHE A 341 -18.71 0.84 4.57
N ALA A 342 -18.04 1.83 3.96
CA ALA A 342 -18.10 3.21 4.43
C ALA A 342 -19.55 3.73 4.42
N SER A 343 -20.28 3.46 3.34
CA SER A 343 -21.69 3.83 3.21
C SER A 343 -22.57 3.16 4.27
N LEU A 344 -22.34 1.88 4.57
CA LEU A 344 -23.05 1.13 5.61
C LEU A 344 -22.74 1.65 7.02
N SER A 345 -21.50 2.07 7.27
CA SER A 345 -21.07 2.68 8.55
C SER A 345 -21.49 4.14 8.72
N LEU A 346 -22.12 4.74 7.69
CA LEU A 346 -22.43 6.18 7.62
C LEU A 346 -21.18 7.08 7.76
N ASP A 347 -19.98 6.55 7.48
CA ASP A 347 -18.73 7.30 7.47
C ASP A 347 -18.60 8.08 6.15
N VAL A 348 -19.11 9.32 6.14
CA VAL A 348 -19.01 10.22 4.99
C VAL A 348 -17.56 10.48 4.57
N LYS A 349 -16.63 10.61 5.53
CA LYS A 349 -15.20 10.81 5.22
C LYS A 349 -14.61 9.56 4.57
N GLY A 350 -15.01 8.37 5.02
CA GLY A 350 -14.66 7.09 4.42
C GLY A 350 -15.19 6.95 3.00
N VAL A 351 -16.44 7.37 2.75
CA VAL A 351 -17.05 7.39 1.42
C VAL A 351 -16.26 8.28 0.47
N ILE A 352 -15.93 9.51 0.89
CA ILE A 352 -15.13 10.45 0.10
C ILE A 352 -13.76 9.84 -0.22
N ARG A 353 -13.05 9.29 0.77
CA ARG A 353 -11.75 8.63 0.58
C ARG A 353 -11.85 7.46 -0.40
N ALA A 354 -12.88 6.63 -0.30
CA ALA A 354 -13.09 5.50 -1.20
C ALA A 354 -13.32 5.95 -2.64
N ILE A 355 -14.16 6.97 -2.85
CA ILE A 355 -14.42 7.54 -4.18
C ILE A 355 -13.15 8.17 -4.77
N SER A 356 -12.38 8.93 -3.99
CA SER A 356 -11.09 9.49 -4.43
C SER A 356 -10.09 8.40 -4.83
N ASN A 357 -10.05 7.28 -4.10
CA ASN A 357 -9.21 6.14 -4.48
C ASN A 357 -9.69 5.48 -5.78
N ILE A 358 -11.00 5.27 -5.94
CA ILE A 358 -11.59 4.78 -7.21
C ILE A 358 -11.16 5.70 -8.36
N ALA A 359 -11.28 7.01 -8.20
CA ALA A 359 -10.88 7.99 -9.20
C ALA A 359 -9.39 7.90 -9.55
N THR A 360 -8.52 7.80 -8.54
CA THR A 360 -7.07 7.62 -8.72
C THR A 360 -6.76 6.35 -9.52
N ILE A 361 -7.41 5.23 -9.19
CA ILE A 361 -7.19 3.94 -9.86
C ILE A 361 -7.70 3.98 -11.30
N GLU A 362 -8.87 4.56 -11.55
CA GLU A 362 -9.38 4.74 -12.91
C GLU A 362 -8.45 5.63 -13.75
N SER A 363 -7.89 6.69 -13.15
CA SER A 363 -6.87 7.53 -13.81
C SER A 363 -5.61 6.72 -14.15
N ALA A 364 -5.13 5.89 -13.24
CA ALA A 364 -3.97 5.02 -13.47
C ALA A 364 -4.21 3.98 -14.58
N LYS A 365 -5.48 3.59 -14.80
CA LYS A 365 -5.89 2.74 -15.94
C LYS A 365 -6.08 3.50 -17.25
N GLY A 366 -5.90 4.82 -17.25
CA GLY A 366 -6.16 5.68 -18.41
C GLY A 366 -7.64 6.01 -18.64
N ASN A 367 -8.54 5.62 -17.73
CA ASN A 367 -9.97 5.91 -17.80
C ASN A 367 -10.28 7.32 -17.27
N PHE A 368 -9.70 8.34 -17.89
CA PHE A 368 -9.75 9.73 -17.39
C PHE A 368 -11.18 10.28 -17.22
N LEU A 369 -12.12 9.91 -18.09
CA LEU A 369 -13.53 10.33 -17.96
C LEU A 369 -14.18 9.76 -16.69
N ALA A 370 -13.99 8.48 -16.41
CA ALA A 370 -14.53 7.85 -15.20
C ALA A 370 -13.86 8.44 -13.95
N ALA A 371 -12.55 8.68 -14.00
CA ALA A 371 -11.82 9.33 -12.92
C ALA A 371 -12.35 10.74 -12.62
N GLU A 372 -12.59 11.54 -13.66
CA GLU A 372 -13.17 12.88 -13.55
C GLU A 372 -14.58 12.85 -12.92
N GLU A 373 -15.45 11.91 -13.31
CA GLU A 373 -16.78 11.75 -12.71
C GLU A 373 -16.69 11.47 -11.20
N TRP A 374 -15.81 10.56 -10.79
CA TRP A 374 -15.61 10.21 -9.38
C TRP A 374 -15.01 11.36 -8.57
N TYR A 375 -13.99 12.07 -9.08
CA TYR A 375 -13.45 13.25 -8.40
C TYR A 375 -14.50 14.35 -8.24
N ASN A 376 -15.32 14.61 -9.27
CA ASN A 376 -16.41 15.57 -9.17
C ASN A 376 -17.45 15.16 -8.12
N GLU A 377 -17.73 13.87 -7.95
CA GLU A 377 -18.63 13.40 -6.90
C GLU A 377 -18.02 13.58 -5.49
N ALA A 378 -16.72 13.28 -5.33
CA ALA A 378 -16.01 13.55 -4.09
C ALA A 378 -16.04 15.05 -3.74
N LEU A 379 -15.77 15.94 -4.72
CA LEU A 379 -15.80 17.39 -4.53
C LEU A 379 -17.19 17.92 -4.14
N LYS A 380 -18.28 17.35 -4.67
CA LYS A 380 -19.66 17.69 -4.26
C LYS A 380 -19.92 17.32 -2.81
N LEU A 381 -19.50 16.12 -2.39
CA LEU A 381 -19.64 15.69 -1.00
C LEU A 381 -18.80 16.58 -0.08
N GLN A 382 -17.55 16.84 -0.42
CA GLN A 382 -16.67 17.70 0.37
C GLN A 382 -17.22 19.12 0.51
N SER A 383 -17.76 19.70 -0.56
CA SER A 383 -18.46 20.99 -0.51
C SER A 383 -19.68 20.97 0.41
N LYS A 384 -20.47 19.87 0.38
CA LYS A 384 -21.66 19.72 1.22
C LYS A 384 -21.33 19.58 2.71
N TYR A 385 -20.22 18.92 3.03
CA TYR A 385 -19.79 18.65 4.41
C TYR A 385 -18.68 19.58 4.91
N LEU A 386 -18.35 20.63 4.14
CA LEU A 386 -17.36 21.67 4.47
C LEU A 386 -15.95 21.11 4.75
N ASP A 387 -15.57 20.06 4.01
CA ASP A 387 -14.22 19.46 4.03
C ASP A 387 -13.33 20.15 3.00
N GLU A 388 -12.87 21.36 3.31
CA GLU A 388 -12.07 22.18 2.39
C GLU A 388 -10.64 21.63 2.19
N GLU A 389 -10.04 20.99 3.21
CA GLU A 389 -8.72 20.34 3.10
C GLU A 389 -8.76 19.18 2.10
N GLY A 390 -9.72 18.27 2.26
CA GLY A 390 -9.91 17.17 1.31
C GLY A 390 -10.27 17.67 -0.09
N ARG A 391 -11.03 18.77 -0.18
CA ARG A 391 -11.39 19.39 -1.46
C ARG A 391 -10.16 19.92 -2.20
N SER A 392 -9.26 20.61 -1.49
CA SER A 392 -7.99 21.08 -2.05
C SER A 392 -7.19 19.94 -2.67
N SER A 393 -7.03 18.83 -1.93
CA SER A 393 -6.32 17.64 -2.41
C SER A 393 -6.95 17.02 -3.66
N ASN A 394 -8.28 16.86 -3.67
CA ASN A 394 -8.99 16.29 -4.83
C ASN A 394 -8.96 17.21 -6.06
N LEU A 395 -8.95 18.53 -5.87
CA LEU A 395 -8.77 19.50 -6.97
C LEU A 395 -7.40 19.34 -7.64
N LEU A 396 -6.32 19.14 -6.86
CA LEU A 396 -4.99 18.90 -7.43
C LEU A 396 -4.94 17.58 -8.21
N ASN A 397 -5.57 16.52 -7.70
CA ASN A 397 -5.65 15.25 -8.43
C ASN A 397 -6.46 15.38 -9.72
N LEU A 398 -7.57 16.10 -9.69
CA LEU A 398 -8.37 16.41 -10.88
C LEU A 398 -7.55 17.24 -11.89
N ALA A 399 -6.74 18.18 -11.42
CA ALA A 399 -5.83 18.94 -12.27
C ALA A 399 -4.80 18.04 -12.96
N ASN A 400 -4.28 17.01 -12.29
CA ASN A 400 -3.37 16.05 -12.90
C ASN A 400 -4.05 15.25 -14.02
N ILE A 401 -5.33 14.88 -13.84
CA ILE A 401 -6.13 14.25 -14.91
C ILE A 401 -6.32 15.20 -16.08
N HIS A 402 -6.72 16.44 -15.81
CA HIS A 402 -6.88 17.43 -16.87
C HIS A 402 -5.55 17.70 -17.60
N THR A 403 -4.44 17.73 -16.89
CA THR A 403 -3.09 17.87 -17.48
C THR A 403 -2.77 16.69 -18.39
N SER A 404 -3.01 15.46 -17.90
CA SER A 404 -2.80 14.22 -18.67
C SER A 404 -3.69 14.17 -19.92
N ASN A 405 -4.90 14.71 -19.83
CA ASN A 405 -5.85 14.82 -20.95
C ASN A 405 -5.68 16.11 -21.78
N ARG A 406 -4.60 16.88 -21.57
CA ARG A 406 -4.27 18.14 -22.27
C ARG A 406 -5.31 19.26 -22.13
N ASN A 407 -6.20 19.17 -21.15
CA ASN A 407 -7.15 20.20 -20.75
C ASN A 407 -6.48 21.20 -19.81
N TYR A 408 -5.39 21.83 -20.25
CA TYR A 408 -4.52 22.65 -19.41
C TYR A 408 -5.24 23.84 -18.76
N GLY A 409 -6.26 24.41 -19.42
CA GLY A 409 -7.06 25.49 -18.85
C GLY A 409 -7.89 25.07 -17.63
N GLU A 410 -8.49 23.88 -17.68
CA GLU A 410 -9.23 23.34 -16.52
C GLU A 410 -8.27 22.85 -15.43
N ALA A 411 -7.10 22.30 -15.81
CA ALA A 411 -6.05 21.97 -14.85
C ALA A 411 -5.58 23.21 -14.07
N GLU A 412 -5.28 24.31 -14.76
CA GLU A 412 -4.86 25.57 -14.14
C GLU A 412 -5.93 26.11 -13.18
N LYS A 413 -7.20 26.04 -13.58
CA LYS A 413 -8.32 26.48 -12.75
C LYS A 413 -8.45 25.65 -11.47
N CYS A 414 -8.35 24.33 -11.57
CA CYS A 414 -8.38 23.43 -10.42
C CYS A 414 -7.22 23.71 -9.45
N ILE A 415 -6.00 23.90 -9.97
CA ILE A 415 -4.83 24.21 -9.14
C ILE A 415 -4.99 25.56 -8.43
N LYS A 416 -5.47 26.59 -9.12
CA LYS A 416 -5.71 27.91 -8.51
C LYS A 416 -6.78 27.85 -7.42
N GLU A 417 -7.85 27.08 -7.63
CA GLU A 417 -8.89 26.90 -6.62
C GLU A 417 -8.33 26.18 -5.37
N SER A 418 -7.53 25.12 -5.55
CA SER A 418 -6.82 24.45 -4.46
C SER A 418 -5.86 25.39 -3.71
N LEU A 419 -5.11 26.22 -4.44
CA LEU A 419 -4.21 27.21 -3.84
C LEU A 419 -4.98 28.23 -2.98
N ASP A 420 -6.11 28.74 -3.49
CA ASP A 420 -6.96 29.68 -2.77
C ASP A 420 -7.57 29.07 -1.50
N ILE A 421 -7.96 27.79 -1.55
CA ILE A 421 -8.45 27.05 -0.38
C ILE A 421 -7.33 26.91 0.66
N SER A 422 -6.16 26.44 0.23
CA SER A 422 -5.01 26.21 1.13
C SER A 422 -4.53 27.50 1.77
N ARG A 423 -4.50 28.62 1.02
CA ARG A 423 -4.20 29.96 1.56
C ARG A 423 -5.23 30.42 2.61
N LYS A 424 -6.52 30.21 2.37
CA LYS A 424 -7.57 30.55 3.36
C LYS A 424 -7.47 29.71 4.63
N ALA A 425 -7.07 28.44 4.48
CA ALA A 425 -6.85 27.52 5.60
C ALA A 425 -5.51 27.77 6.33
N SER A 426 -4.62 28.60 5.77
CA SER A 426 -3.22 28.73 6.23
C SER A 426 -2.49 27.39 6.26
N ASP A 427 -2.80 26.53 5.29
CA ASP A 427 -2.17 25.22 5.09
C ASP A 427 -0.91 25.39 4.22
N SER A 428 0.25 25.52 4.87
CA SER A 428 1.53 25.67 4.19
C SER A 428 1.86 24.49 3.28
N GLU A 429 1.49 23.25 3.63
CA GLU A 429 1.75 22.08 2.80
C GLU A 429 0.93 22.15 1.51
N GLY A 430 -0.38 22.39 1.62
CA GLY A 430 -1.26 22.56 0.46
C GLY A 430 -0.83 23.73 -0.45
N ILE A 431 -0.36 24.84 0.13
CA ILE A 431 0.17 25.99 -0.63
C ILE A 431 1.39 25.58 -1.46
N VAL A 432 2.37 24.91 -0.83
CA VAL A 432 3.61 24.49 -1.51
C VAL A 432 3.31 23.53 -2.66
N ILE A 433 2.47 22.53 -2.44
CA ILE A 433 2.10 21.54 -3.47
C ILE A 433 1.37 22.23 -4.63
N ALA A 434 0.41 23.11 -4.34
CA ALA A 434 -0.34 23.81 -5.38
C ALA A 434 0.53 24.76 -6.21
N LEU A 435 1.45 25.50 -5.57
CA LEU A 435 2.42 26.36 -6.26
C LEU A 435 3.36 25.57 -7.17
N CYS A 436 3.88 24.43 -6.69
CA CYS A 436 4.73 23.55 -7.49
C CYS A 436 3.99 22.99 -8.70
N ASN A 437 2.76 22.52 -8.52
CA ASN A 437 1.94 22.00 -9.61
C ASN A 437 1.62 23.10 -10.64
N LEU A 438 1.37 24.33 -10.20
CA LEU A 438 1.13 25.46 -11.10
C LEU A 438 2.40 25.83 -11.88
N GLY A 439 3.57 25.88 -11.22
CA GLY A 439 4.86 26.12 -11.88
C GLY A 439 5.21 25.04 -12.92
N ASN A 440 4.98 23.78 -12.58
CA ASN A 440 5.16 22.66 -13.50
C ASN A 440 4.20 22.73 -14.69
N LEU A 441 2.94 23.11 -14.47
CA LEU A 441 1.98 23.28 -15.56
C LEU A 441 2.41 24.41 -16.50
N LEU A 442 2.76 25.59 -15.97
CA LEU A 442 3.14 26.76 -16.77
C LEU A 442 4.43 26.56 -17.56
N SER A 443 5.44 25.89 -16.98
CA SER A 443 6.69 25.60 -17.67
C SER A 443 6.50 24.59 -18.80
N ASN A 444 5.82 23.48 -18.56
CA ASN A 444 5.66 22.41 -19.56
C ASN A 444 4.70 22.76 -20.70
N THR A 445 3.71 23.64 -20.48
CA THR A 445 2.61 23.84 -21.46
C THR A 445 2.64 25.20 -22.14
N HIS A 446 3.12 26.24 -21.46
CA HIS A 446 3.09 27.61 -21.96
C HIS A 446 4.49 28.19 -22.23
N GLY A 447 5.56 27.47 -21.90
CA GLY A 447 6.94 27.98 -22.00
C GLY A 447 7.19 29.21 -21.12
N LYS A 448 6.34 29.43 -20.11
CA LYS A 448 6.39 30.61 -19.22
C LYS A 448 7.35 30.36 -18.06
N TYR A 449 8.62 30.18 -18.38
CA TYR A 449 9.63 29.76 -17.40
C TYR A 449 9.82 30.79 -16.27
N ASP A 450 9.80 32.09 -16.57
CA ASP A 450 9.94 33.14 -15.55
C ASP A 450 8.76 33.20 -14.57
N GLU A 451 7.53 32.95 -15.04
CA GLU A 451 6.34 32.87 -14.18
C GLU A 451 6.40 31.60 -13.31
N ALA A 452 6.78 30.47 -13.92
CA ALA A 452 6.94 29.20 -13.23
C ALA A 452 8.03 29.25 -12.14
N GLU A 453 9.18 29.83 -12.43
CA GLU A 453 10.28 30.02 -11.48
C GLU A 453 9.81 30.80 -10.24
N LYS A 454 9.11 31.92 -10.43
CA LYS A 454 8.62 32.73 -9.32
C LYS A 454 7.70 31.94 -8.38
N LEU A 455 6.79 31.15 -8.94
CA LEU A 455 5.86 30.34 -8.16
C LEU A 455 6.58 29.25 -7.36
N VAL A 456 7.56 28.58 -7.97
CA VAL A 456 8.32 27.52 -7.27
C VAL A 456 9.26 28.12 -6.22
N LEU A 457 9.84 29.30 -6.46
CA LEU A 457 10.60 30.02 -5.44
C LEU A 457 9.72 30.45 -4.26
N GLU A 458 8.50 30.93 -4.51
CA GLU A 458 7.49 31.18 -3.46
C GLU A 458 7.22 29.90 -2.66
N ALA A 459 7.04 28.75 -3.33
CA ALA A 459 6.85 27.46 -2.65
C ALA A 459 8.05 27.06 -1.78
N ILE A 460 9.28 27.35 -2.22
CA ILE A 460 10.50 27.09 -1.45
C ILE A 460 10.59 28.01 -0.22
N GLU A 461 10.14 29.26 -0.34
CA GLU A 461 10.09 30.24 0.76
C GLU A 461 9.06 29.86 1.82
N GLU A 462 7.89 29.37 1.42
CA GLU A 462 6.83 28.87 2.32
C GLU A 462 7.30 27.65 3.16
N CYS A 463 8.36 26.96 2.73
CA CYS A 463 8.99 25.89 3.50
C CYS A 463 9.91 26.44 4.61
N GLU A 464 9.35 27.19 5.57
CA GLU A 464 10.11 27.83 6.66
C GLU A 464 10.57 26.85 7.77
N ASN A 465 9.90 25.69 7.90
CA ASN A 465 10.10 24.75 9.00
C ASN A 465 10.75 23.42 8.56
N GLU A 466 11.48 22.77 9.47
CA GLU A 466 12.12 21.46 9.24
C GLU A 466 11.11 20.37 8.82
N LYS A 467 9.83 20.55 9.19
CA LYS A 467 8.73 19.66 8.81
C LYS A 467 8.45 19.61 7.29
N LEU A 468 8.67 20.71 6.57
CA LEU A 468 8.41 20.80 5.13
C LEU A 468 9.68 20.56 4.29
N LEU A 469 10.76 20.08 4.91
CA LEU A 469 12.05 19.89 4.24
C LEU A 469 11.93 18.98 3.01
N ARG A 470 11.09 17.95 3.06
CA ARG A 470 10.83 17.07 1.92
C ARG A 470 10.23 17.84 0.74
N LEU A 471 9.14 18.58 0.98
CA LEU A 471 8.46 19.37 -0.05
C LEU A 471 9.37 20.46 -0.61
N LYS A 472 10.25 21.03 0.21
CA LYS A 472 11.29 21.96 -0.24
C LYS A 472 12.21 21.33 -1.29
N TYR A 473 12.71 20.11 -1.06
CA TYR A 473 13.55 19.43 -2.05
C TYR A 473 12.76 18.98 -3.28
N GLU A 474 11.48 18.61 -3.13
CA GLU A 474 10.60 18.34 -4.29
C GLU A 474 10.39 19.61 -5.14
N ALA A 475 10.19 20.77 -4.50
CA ALA A 475 10.10 22.07 -5.16
C ALA A 475 11.43 22.46 -5.85
N GLU A 476 12.58 22.26 -5.19
CA GLU A 476 13.90 22.47 -5.79
C GLU A 476 14.14 21.56 -7.02
N GLY A 477 13.61 20.33 -7.01
CA GLY A 477 13.61 19.44 -8.18
C GLY A 477 12.76 19.97 -9.33
N GLY A 478 11.56 20.49 -9.03
CA GLY A 478 10.73 21.20 -9.99
C GLY A 478 11.45 22.43 -10.58
N LEU A 479 12.15 23.19 -9.75
CA LEU A 479 12.95 24.34 -10.18
C LEU A 479 14.12 23.93 -11.09
N ALA A 480 14.80 22.82 -10.78
CA ALA A 480 15.86 22.27 -11.62
C ALA A 480 15.33 21.91 -13.02
N ASN A 481 14.15 21.30 -13.10
CA ASN A 481 13.49 21.01 -14.37
C ASN A 481 13.11 22.28 -15.14
N ILE A 482 12.59 23.31 -14.46
CA ILE A 482 12.29 24.61 -15.08
C ILE A 482 13.57 25.25 -15.65
N TYR A 483 14.68 25.22 -14.91
CA TYR A 483 15.97 25.72 -15.38
C TYR A 483 16.47 24.95 -16.59
N GLN A 484 16.37 23.62 -16.58
CA GLN A 484 16.73 22.81 -17.73
C GLN A 484 15.89 23.18 -18.97
N LEU A 485 14.56 23.22 -18.85
CA LEU A 485 13.66 23.58 -19.95
C LEU A 485 13.88 25.00 -20.49
N SER A 486 14.32 25.92 -19.64
CA SER A 486 14.68 27.29 -20.03
C SER A 486 16.09 27.44 -20.63
N GLY A 487 16.89 26.36 -20.67
CA GLY A 487 18.27 26.35 -21.14
C GLY A 487 19.30 26.87 -20.12
N ARG A 488 18.92 27.08 -18.87
CA ARG A 488 19.79 27.51 -17.75
C ARG A 488 20.49 26.29 -17.12
N LEU A 489 21.29 25.60 -17.93
CA LEU A 489 21.86 24.28 -17.59
C LEU A 489 22.77 24.30 -16.35
N ASP A 490 23.59 25.34 -16.17
CA ASP A 490 24.48 25.48 -15.01
C ASP A 490 23.71 25.54 -13.67
N GLU A 491 22.54 26.19 -13.67
CA GLU A 491 21.72 26.33 -12.47
C GLU A 491 20.94 25.05 -12.19
N ALA A 492 20.40 24.41 -13.24
CA ALA A 492 19.78 23.09 -13.14
C ALA A 492 20.78 22.05 -12.60
N ARG A 493 22.01 22.03 -13.12
CA ARG A 493 23.10 21.13 -12.69
C ARG A 493 23.39 21.27 -11.21
N LYS A 494 23.57 22.51 -10.71
CA LYS A 494 23.82 22.76 -9.27
C LYS A 494 22.69 22.26 -8.38
N LEU A 495 21.44 22.43 -8.81
CA LEU A 495 20.28 21.93 -8.07
C LEU A 495 20.21 20.40 -8.08
N TYR A 496 20.38 19.76 -9.24
CA TYR A 496 20.42 18.29 -9.30
C TYR A 496 21.57 17.71 -8.47
N GLU A 497 22.78 18.27 -8.52
CA GLU A 497 23.90 17.82 -7.68
C GLU A 497 23.58 17.94 -6.19
N LYS A 498 22.96 19.04 -5.77
CA LYS A 498 22.47 19.23 -4.40
C LYS A 498 21.44 18.15 -4.04
N LEU A 499 20.43 17.92 -4.89
CA LEU A 499 19.39 16.92 -4.67
C LEU A 499 19.97 15.52 -4.56
N LEU A 500 20.88 15.13 -5.46
CA LEU A 500 21.56 13.83 -5.43
C LEU A 500 22.25 13.57 -4.09
N THR A 501 22.92 14.57 -3.52
CA THR A 501 23.57 14.40 -2.20
C THR A 501 22.55 14.15 -1.09
N PHE A 502 21.43 14.86 -1.10
CA PHE A 502 20.35 14.70 -0.13
C PHE A 502 19.64 13.35 -0.30
N GLU A 503 19.28 12.99 -1.52
CA GLU A 503 18.55 11.76 -1.85
C GLU A 503 19.38 10.51 -1.55
N ARG A 504 20.69 10.52 -1.88
CA ARG A 504 21.61 9.42 -1.51
C ARG A 504 21.72 9.27 0.00
N ARG A 505 21.87 10.38 0.73
CA ARG A 505 21.98 10.37 2.21
C ARG A 505 20.72 9.83 2.88
N ASN A 506 19.55 10.13 2.34
CA ASN A 506 18.25 9.70 2.89
C ASN A 506 17.71 8.41 2.24
N GLY A 507 18.38 7.89 1.22
CA GLY A 507 17.98 6.71 0.46
C GLY A 507 16.64 6.89 -0.27
N LEU A 508 16.38 8.07 -0.83
CA LEU A 508 15.16 8.39 -1.59
C LEU A 508 15.32 7.89 -3.04
N LYS A 509 15.18 6.57 -3.25
CA LYS A 509 15.52 5.92 -4.53
C LYS A 509 14.71 6.43 -5.72
N SER A 510 13.42 6.70 -5.56
CA SER A 510 12.58 7.21 -6.67
C SER A 510 13.00 8.61 -7.11
N SER A 511 13.21 9.54 -6.16
CA SER A 511 13.68 10.90 -6.45
C SER A 511 15.11 10.91 -6.98
N LEU A 512 15.97 10.02 -6.45
CA LEU A 512 17.33 9.81 -6.93
C LEU A 512 17.35 9.45 -8.42
N VAL A 513 16.42 8.60 -8.87
CA VAL A 513 16.28 8.27 -10.30
C VAL A 513 15.92 9.50 -11.13
N ASP A 514 15.03 10.36 -10.64
CA ASP A 514 14.64 11.59 -11.35
C ASP A 514 15.82 12.57 -11.46
N SER A 515 16.52 12.81 -10.36
CA SER A 515 17.68 13.71 -10.32
C SER A 515 18.85 13.19 -11.16
N LEU A 516 19.11 11.88 -11.17
CA LEU A 516 20.13 11.25 -12.03
C LEU A 516 19.76 11.39 -13.51
N THR A 517 18.48 11.19 -13.84
CA THR A 517 17.98 11.32 -15.23
C THR A 517 18.02 12.77 -15.70
N GLY A 518 17.62 13.72 -14.85
CA GLY A 518 17.71 15.15 -15.12
C GLY A 518 19.15 15.59 -15.37
N LEU A 519 20.08 15.21 -14.50
CA LEU A 519 21.50 15.49 -14.71
C LEU A 519 22.04 14.81 -15.97
N ALA A 520 21.65 13.57 -16.26
CA ALA A 520 22.06 12.89 -17.49
C ALA A 520 21.57 13.59 -18.75
N ASN A 521 20.35 14.14 -18.73
CA ASN A 521 19.81 14.91 -19.84
C ASN A 521 20.64 16.18 -20.08
N ILE A 522 21.07 16.88 -19.03
CA ILE A 522 22.01 18.01 -19.14
C ILE A 522 23.32 17.56 -19.80
N GLU A 523 23.87 16.42 -19.37
CA GLU A 523 25.10 15.89 -19.98
C GLU A 523 24.91 15.51 -21.46
N ILE A 524 23.72 15.02 -21.84
CA ILE A 524 23.39 14.76 -23.25
C ILE A 524 23.34 16.07 -24.04
N GLU A 525 22.69 17.11 -23.51
CA GLU A 525 22.58 18.43 -24.14
C GLU A 525 23.95 19.11 -24.32
N GLU A 526 24.86 18.92 -23.38
CA GLU A 526 26.26 19.39 -23.46
C GLU A 526 27.20 18.43 -24.22
N ASN A 527 26.67 17.32 -24.75
CA ASN A 527 27.41 16.29 -25.48
C ASN A 527 28.51 15.58 -24.65
N ASN A 528 28.36 15.56 -23.32
CA ASN A 528 29.19 14.79 -22.37
C ASN A 528 28.69 13.35 -22.22
N LEU A 529 28.63 12.63 -23.34
CA LEU A 529 27.91 11.35 -23.44
C LEU A 529 28.43 10.25 -22.51
N ASP A 530 29.73 10.24 -22.18
CA ASP A 530 30.31 9.26 -21.24
C ASP A 530 29.80 9.44 -19.81
N GLN A 531 29.54 10.69 -19.40
CA GLN A 531 28.97 10.99 -18.09
C GLN A 531 27.46 10.67 -18.08
N ALA A 532 26.75 11.00 -19.17
CA ALA A 532 25.35 10.62 -19.35
C ALA A 532 25.16 9.09 -19.26
N GLU A 533 26.01 8.31 -19.93
CA GLU A 533 25.97 6.84 -19.89
C GLU A 533 26.08 6.30 -18.45
N ARG A 534 27.01 6.84 -17.66
CA ARG A 534 27.19 6.46 -16.24
C ARG A 534 25.95 6.77 -15.41
N LEU A 535 25.44 7.99 -15.52
CA LEU A 535 24.27 8.45 -14.76
C LEU A 535 23.01 7.63 -15.10
N LEU A 536 22.77 7.38 -16.40
CA LEU A 536 21.63 6.58 -16.86
C LEU A 536 21.74 5.11 -16.48
N THR A 537 22.96 4.56 -16.45
CA THR A 537 23.18 3.19 -15.97
C THR A 537 22.84 3.08 -14.48
N GLU A 538 23.34 4.01 -13.65
CA GLU A 538 22.99 4.06 -12.22
C GLU A 538 21.47 4.23 -12.01
N ALA A 539 20.84 5.16 -12.74
CA ALA A 539 19.40 5.40 -12.66
C ALA A 539 18.60 4.15 -13.07
N GLY A 540 19.03 3.46 -14.13
CA GLY A 540 18.38 2.25 -14.63
C GLY A 540 18.48 1.07 -13.67
N ASP A 541 19.65 0.88 -13.04
CA ASP A 541 19.86 -0.16 -12.04
C ASP A 541 18.97 0.07 -10.80
N ILE A 542 18.91 1.32 -10.30
CA ILE A 542 18.04 1.68 -9.19
C ILE A 542 16.57 1.49 -9.58
N ALA A 543 16.14 2.00 -10.73
CA ALA A 543 14.75 1.88 -11.20
C ALA A 543 14.33 0.41 -11.36
N SER A 544 15.24 -0.46 -11.82
CA SER A 544 15.00 -1.90 -11.88
C SER A 544 14.93 -2.54 -10.49
N GLU A 545 15.74 -2.09 -9.53
CA GLU A 545 15.75 -2.60 -8.16
C GLU A 545 14.42 -2.32 -7.43
N ILE A 546 13.84 -1.14 -7.64
CA ILE A 546 12.59 -0.71 -7.00
C ILE A 546 11.33 -0.88 -7.89
N ASP A 547 11.44 -1.62 -8.99
CA ASP A 547 10.34 -1.94 -9.92
C ASP A 547 9.60 -0.70 -10.48
N LEU A 548 10.32 0.40 -10.73
CA LEU A 548 9.76 1.60 -11.36
C LEU A 548 9.72 1.47 -12.89
N LYS A 549 8.88 0.57 -13.40
CA LYS A 549 8.83 0.22 -14.82
C LYS A 549 8.60 1.41 -15.78
N PRO A 550 7.69 2.37 -15.52
CA PRO A 550 7.51 3.52 -16.41
C PRO A 550 8.78 4.37 -16.56
N LYS A 551 9.44 4.69 -15.43
CA LYS A 551 10.70 5.45 -15.45
C LYS A 551 11.83 4.66 -16.11
N LEU A 552 11.88 3.35 -15.89
CA LEU A 552 12.86 2.47 -16.52
C LEU A 552 12.77 2.51 -18.05
N ALA A 553 11.55 2.56 -18.63
CA ALA A 553 11.39 2.68 -20.07
C ALA A 553 12.03 3.97 -20.63
N ILE A 554 11.81 5.11 -19.96
CA ILE A 554 12.40 6.40 -20.33
C ILE A 554 13.93 6.35 -20.22
N ILE A 555 14.45 5.82 -19.13
CA ILE A 555 15.90 5.71 -18.88
C ILE A 555 16.56 4.81 -19.92
N LEU A 556 15.95 3.66 -20.25
CA LEU A 556 16.45 2.75 -21.28
C LEU A 556 16.47 3.40 -22.65
N ASN A 557 15.47 4.22 -22.98
CA ASN A 557 15.46 5.00 -24.22
C ASN A 557 16.59 6.03 -24.24
N ASN A 558 16.78 6.79 -23.17
CA ASN A 558 17.82 7.82 -23.10
C ASN A 558 19.22 7.18 -23.12
N LEU A 559 19.40 6.05 -22.45
CA LEU A 559 20.64 5.27 -22.48
C LEU A 559 20.89 4.70 -23.88
N GLY A 560 19.86 4.15 -24.51
CA GLY A 560 19.94 3.63 -25.87
C GLY A 560 20.33 4.72 -26.87
N ASN A 561 19.73 5.90 -26.78
CA ASN A 561 20.10 7.06 -27.59
C ASN A 561 21.54 7.53 -27.33
N THR A 562 21.94 7.63 -26.06
CA THR A 562 23.30 8.05 -25.67
C THR A 562 24.35 7.11 -26.25
N LEU A 563 24.14 5.80 -26.14
CA LEU A 563 25.02 4.78 -26.71
C LEU A 563 25.07 4.85 -28.24
N CYS A 564 23.92 5.05 -28.88
CA CYS A 564 23.85 5.27 -30.33
C CYS A 564 24.63 6.53 -30.75
N GLU A 565 24.53 7.66 -30.04
CA GLU A 565 25.30 8.87 -30.35
C GLU A 565 26.80 8.69 -30.11
N GLN A 566 27.20 8.06 -29.01
CA GLN A 566 28.62 7.73 -28.76
C GLN A 566 29.19 6.86 -29.88
N SER A 567 28.40 5.89 -30.37
CA SER A 567 28.84 5.02 -31.45
C SER A 567 29.20 5.79 -32.73
N LYS A 568 28.56 6.94 -33.00
CA LYS A 568 28.88 7.79 -34.17
C LYS A 568 30.24 8.48 -34.03
N MET A 569 30.73 8.64 -32.80
CA MET A 569 32.03 9.25 -32.50
C MET A 569 33.17 8.22 -32.50
N GLU A 570 32.85 6.92 -32.54
CA GLU A 570 33.84 5.85 -32.50
C GLU A 570 34.67 5.77 -33.79
N ARG A 571 35.98 5.63 -33.62
CA ARG A 571 36.92 5.59 -34.75
C ARG A 571 36.99 4.22 -35.42
N TYR A 572 36.77 3.15 -34.65
CA TYR A 572 36.91 1.77 -35.12
C TYR A 572 35.54 1.15 -35.39
N ALA A 573 35.38 0.55 -36.57
CA ALA A 573 34.10 -0.01 -37.01
C ALA A 573 33.55 -1.08 -36.06
N ASP A 574 34.40 -1.93 -35.47
CA ASP A 574 33.96 -2.97 -34.54
C ASP A 574 33.34 -2.38 -33.26
N GLN A 575 34.02 -1.39 -32.65
CA GLN A 575 33.54 -0.70 -31.45
C GLN A 575 32.25 0.09 -31.72
N ARG A 576 32.21 0.77 -32.86
CA ARG A 576 31.02 1.47 -33.35
C ARG A 576 29.84 0.53 -33.50
N ASN A 577 30.01 -0.60 -34.19
CA ASN A 577 28.94 -1.57 -34.43
C ASN A 577 28.47 -2.23 -33.14
N GLU A 578 29.39 -2.58 -32.24
CA GLU A 578 29.07 -3.13 -30.92
C GLU A 578 28.24 -2.14 -30.09
N LYS A 579 28.71 -0.90 -29.96
CA LYS A 579 28.03 0.13 -29.17
C LYS A 579 26.66 0.49 -29.76
N MET A 580 26.55 0.58 -31.08
CA MET A 580 25.28 0.77 -31.79
C MET A 580 24.29 -0.38 -31.53
N MET A 581 24.78 -1.63 -31.53
CA MET A 581 23.94 -2.80 -31.23
C MET A 581 23.41 -2.77 -29.80
N ILE A 582 24.25 -2.41 -28.83
CA ILE A 582 23.84 -2.28 -27.43
C ILE A 582 22.81 -1.15 -27.29
N GLY A 583 23.05 0.01 -27.92
CA GLY A 583 22.12 1.15 -27.92
C GLY A 583 20.75 0.78 -28.47
N ARG A 584 20.70 0.10 -29.63
CA ARG A 584 19.45 -0.42 -30.20
C ARG A 584 18.73 -1.38 -29.26
N LYS A 585 19.45 -2.32 -28.64
CA LYS A 585 18.86 -3.26 -27.69
C LYS A 585 18.17 -2.54 -26.53
N LYS A 586 18.79 -1.46 -26.02
CA LYS A 586 18.19 -0.62 -24.96
C LYS A 586 16.94 0.11 -25.44
N CYS A 587 16.95 0.69 -26.65
CA CYS A 587 15.73 1.28 -27.24
C CYS A 587 14.62 0.24 -27.48
N THR A 588 14.96 -0.98 -27.91
CA THR A 588 13.97 -2.06 -28.06
C THR A 588 13.36 -2.44 -26.71
N GLN A 589 14.17 -2.60 -25.66
CA GLN A 589 13.68 -2.86 -24.31
C GLN A 589 12.76 -1.74 -23.80
N ALA A 590 13.11 -0.48 -24.07
CA ALA A 590 12.27 0.67 -23.74
C ALA A 590 10.90 0.60 -24.43
N TYR A 591 10.88 0.33 -25.73
CA TYR A 591 9.65 0.18 -26.51
C TYR A 591 8.78 -0.98 -26.00
N GLU A 592 9.39 -2.16 -25.80
CA GLU A 592 8.66 -3.35 -25.33
C GLU A 592 8.06 -3.13 -23.94
N LEU A 593 8.80 -2.48 -23.04
CA LEU A 593 8.31 -2.16 -21.70
C LEU A 593 7.19 -1.13 -21.73
N ALA A 594 7.32 -0.05 -22.50
CA ALA A 594 6.26 0.95 -22.66
C ALA A 594 4.99 0.31 -23.26
N LYS A 595 5.15 -0.59 -24.22
CA LYS A 595 4.06 -1.34 -24.84
C LYS A 595 3.36 -2.31 -23.88
N GLU A 596 4.12 -3.03 -23.04
CA GLU A 596 3.58 -3.88 -21.97
C GLU A 596 2.68 -3.07 -21.02
N LEU A 597 3.10 -1.85 -20.71
CA LEU A 597 2.41 -0.96 -19.78
C LEU A 597 1.28 -0.14 -20.42
N GLY A 598 1.11 -0.20 -21.74
CA GLY A 598 0.13 0.63 -22.46
C GLY A 598 0.47 2.13 -22.49
N LEU A 599 1.74 2.49 -22.27
CA LEU A 599 2.21 3.87 -22.23
C LEU A 599 2.54 4.36 -23.66
N GLU A 600 1.51 4.69 -24.43
CA GLU A 600 1.65 5.06 -25.85
C GLU A 600 2.59 6.25 -26.09
N GLN A 601 2.64 7.21 -25.16
CA GLN A 601 3.54 8.36 -25.24
C GLN A 601 5.01 7.95 -25.13
N ASP A 602 5.33 7.02 -24.23
CA ASP A 602 6.70 6.56 -23.99
C ASP A 602 7.20 5.60 -25.10
N MET A 603 6.30 5.11 -25.97
CA MET A 603 6.67 4.33 -27.15
C MET A 603 7.26 5.19 -28.28
N VAL A 604 6.92 6.49 -28.33
CA VAL A 604 7.25 7.37 -29.46
C VAL A 604 8.76 7.59 -29.63
N ASN A 605 9.46 7.92 -28.54
CA ASN A 605 10.91 8.20 -28.58
C ASN A 605 11.75 6.95 -28.92
N PRO A 606 11.50 5.77 -28.34
CA PRO A 606 12.15 4.52 -28.75
C PRO A 606 12.03 4.22 -30.24
N LEU A 607 10.82 4.37 -30.81
CA LEU A 607 10.58 4.14 -32.24
C LEU A 607 11.40 5.10 -33.11
N PHE A 608 11.44 6.38 -32.73
CA PHE A 608 12.24 7.39 -33.41
C PHE A 608 13.73 7.04 -33.37
N ASN A 609 14.25 6.70 -32.20
CA ASN A 609 15.68 6.37 -32.00
C ASN A 609 16.07 5.07 -32.70
N LEU A 610 15.21 4.05 -32.69
CA LEU A 610 15.41 2.81 -33.45
C LEU A 610 15.50 3.08 -34.96
N GLY A 611 14.56 3.86 -35.52
CA GLY A 611 14.61 4.24 -36.92
C GLY A 611 15.88 5.03 -37.29
N CYS A 612 16.27 6.00 -36.46
CA CYS A 612 17.48 6.80 -36.67
C CYS A 612 18.77 5.95 -36.62
N SER A 613 18.87 5.02 -35.67
CA SER A 613 20.02 4.12 -35.55
C SER A 613 20.20 3.21 -36.77
N LEU A 614 19.10 2.72 -37.36
CA LEU A 614 19.12 1.89 -38.57
C LEU A 614 19.52 2.70 -39.80
N MET A 615 19.04 3.93 -39.91
CA MET A 615 19.41 4.82 -41.01
C MET A 615 20.88 5.21 -40.96
N PHE A 616 21.46 5.39 -39.77
CA PHE A 616 22.89 5.63 -39.60
C PHE A 616 23.72 4.44 -40.09
N ASP A 617 23.40 3.22 -39.64
CA ASP A 617 24.11 2.01 -40.09
C ASP A 617 24.01 1.80 -41.60
N PHE A 618 22.87 2.13 -42.20
CA PHE A 618 22.71 2.10 -43.65
C PHE A 618 23.70 3.05 -44.34
N GLN A 619 23.77 4.30 -43.89
CA GLN A 619 24.65 5.33 -44.46
C GLN A 619 26.14 4.99 -44.29
N GLU A 620 26.57 4.58 -43.10
CA GLU A 620 27.97 4.21 -42.84
C GLU A 620 28.40 2.99 -43.66
N ASN A 621 27.56 1.94 -43.74
CA ASN A 621 27.87 0.78 -44.56
C ASN A 621 27.95 1.11 -46.06
N LEU A 622 27.15 2.05 -46.55
CA LEU A 622 27.27 2.55 -47.92
C LEU A 622 28.57 3.33 -48.12
N TYR A 623 28.91 4.20 -47.18
CA TYR A 623 30.11 5.02 -47.25
C TYR A 623 31.38 4.15 -47.24
N ASP A 624 31.51 3.21 -46.30
CA ASP A 624 32.66 2.31 -46.19
C ASP A 624 32.80 1.43 -47.45
N ARG A 625 31.68 0.91 -47.99
CA ARG A 625 31.70 0.09 -49.21
C ARG A 625 32.04 0.91 -50.46
N SER A 626 31.60 2.17 -50.53
CA SER A 626 31.98 3.09 -51.62
C SER A 626 33.48 3.39 -51.64
N ARG A 627 34.09 3.53 -50.45
CA ARG A 627 35.52 3.81 -50.27
C ARG A 627 36.41 2.61 -50.57
N ILE A 628 35.97 1.40 -50.21
CA ILE A 628 36.76 0.17 -50.38
C ILE A 628 36.78 -0.29 -51.83
N PHE A 629 35.66 -0.24 -52.54
CA PHE A 629 35.53 -0.89 -53.85
C PHE A 629 35.69 0.06 -55.04
N ASN A 630 35.79 1.38 -54.84
CA ASN A 630 35.70 2.41 -55.92
C ASN A 630 34.47 2.27 -56.85
N ARG A 631 33.57 1.34 -56.53
CA ARG A 631 32.32 0.97 -57.19
C ARG A 631 31.49 0.22 -56.16
N ILE A 632 30.30 0.74 -55.89
CA ILE A 632 29.30 -0.01 -55.15
C ILE A 632 28.84 -1.16 -56.06
N THR A 633 28.76 -2.39 -55.56
CA THR A 633 28.27 -3.58 -56.30
C THR A 633 26.93 -4.09 -55.74
N PRO A 634 26.10 -4.79 -56.52
CA PRO A 634 24.86 -5.41 -56.02
C PRO A 634 25.07 -6.33 -54.80
N GLU A 635 26.18 -7.06 -54.74
CA GLU A 635 26.55 -7.92 -53.61
C GLU A 635 26.89 -7.09 -52.36
N SER A 636 27.43 -5.89 -52.54
CA SER A 636 27.70 -4.92 -51.48
C SER A 636 26.42 -4.29 -50.89
N TYR A 637 25.24 -4.55 -51.45
CA TYR A 637 23.96 -4.12 -50.88
C TYR A 637 23.22 -5.22 -50.11
N ALA A 638 23.52 -6.49 -50.35
CA ALA A 638 22.71 -7.61 -49.87
C ALA A 638 22.54 -7.67 -48.33
N GLY A 639 23.55 -7.26 -47.56
CA GLY A 639 23.53 -7.30 -46.09
C GLY A 639 22.98 -6.05 -45.38
N VAL A 640 22.69 -4.98 -46.11
CA VAL A 640 22.23 -3.69 -45.53
C VAL A 640 20.96 -3.15 -46.19
N ARG A 641 20.47 -3.82 -47.24
CA ARG A 641 19.26 -3.45 -47.96
C ARG A 641 18.05 -3.40 -47.03
N GLU A 642 17.99 -4.16 -45.95
CA GLU A 642 16.78 -4.24 -45.12
C GLU A 642 16.59 -3.01 -44.20
N PHE A 643 17.66 -2.27 -43.89
CA PHE A 643 17.62 -1.18 -42.90
C PHE A 643 16.64 -0.06 -43.24
N PRO A 644 16.57 0.50 -44.47
CA PRO A 644 15.58 1.52 -44.79
C PRO A 644 14.12 1.03 -44.70
N TRP A 645 13.86 -0.27 -44.87
CA TRP A 645 12.52 -0.83 -44.73
C TRP A 645 12.14 -1.02 -43.26
N LEU A 646 13.08 -1.49 -42.44
CA LEU A 646 12.87 -1.61 -41.01
C LEU A 646 12.75 -0.24 -40.33
N ALA A 647 13.56 0.74 -40.75
CA ALA A 647 13.44 2.13 -40.30
C ALA A 647 12.09 2.74 -40.69
N GLU A 648 11.61 2.50 -41.92
CA GLU A 648 10.27 2.95 -42.33
C GLU A 648 9.18 2.38 -41.42
N HIS A 649 9.27 1.10 -41.06
CA HIS A 649 8.30 0.46 -40.16
C HIS A 649 8.22 1.20 -38.81
N PHE A 650 9.36 1.41 -38.15
CA PHE A 650 9.38 2.13 -36.86
C PHE A 650 8.91 3.59 -36.99
N PHE A 651 9.31 4.30 -38.04
CA PHE A 651 8.87 5.68 -38.23
C PHE A 651 7.38 5.80 -38.57
N ARG A 652 6.79 4.84 -39.29
CA ARG A 652 5.35 4.82 -39.57
C ARG A 652 4.54 4.54 -38.31
N GLU A 653 4.95 3.56 -37.51
CA GLU A 653 4.31 3.28 -36.23
C GLU A 653 4.40 4.49 -35.30
N GLY A 654 5.57 5.13 -35.21
CA GLY A 654 5.77 6.35 -34.42
C GLY A 654 4.94 7.53 -34.92
N LEU A 655 4.77 7.66 -36.24
CA LEU A 655 3.90 8.68 -36.85
C LEU A 655 2.43 8.45 -36.48
N GLU A 656 1.93 7.22 -36.60
CA GLU A 656 0.56 6.87 -36.24
C GLU A 656 0.26 7.16 -34.77
N LEU A 657 1.17 6.78 -33.87
CA LEU A 657 1.07 7.11 -32.44
C LEU A 657 1.10 8.63 -32.20
N SER A 658 2.04 9.35 -32.83
CA SER A 658 2.15 10.81 -32.68
C SER A 658 0.89 11.55 -33.19
N GLN A 659 0.26 11.03 -34.24
CA GLN A 659 -1.02 11.53 -34.76
C GLN A 659 -2.17 11.28 -33.78
N LYS A 660 -2.24 10.07 -33.21
CA LYS A 660 -3.21 9.73 -32.16
C LYS A 660 -3.06 10.64 -30.93
N LEU A 661 -1.83 10.98 -30.56
CA LEU A 661 -1.50 11.84 -29.42
C LEU A 661 -1.55 13.35 -29.74
N ALA A 662 -1.84 13.73 -30.98
CA ALA A 662 -1.85 15.12 -31.47
C ALA A 662 -0.53 15.90 -31.23
N GLU A 663 0.62 15.22 -31.31
CA GLU A 663 1.94 15.82 -31.06
C GLU A 663 2.55 16.42 -32.33
N LYS A 664 2.09 17.62 -32.72
CA LYS A 664 2.54 18.29 -33.95
C LYS A 664 4.07 18.29 -34.16
N PRO A 665 4.93 18.62 -33.17
CA PRO A 665 6.38 18.60 -33.37
C PRO A 665 6.94 17.21 -33.68
N ARG A 666 6.39 16.16 -33.06
CA ARG A 666 6.79 14.77 -33.34
C ARG A 666 6.27 14.27 -34.67
N ILE A 667 5.03 14.60 -35.04
CA ILE A 667 4.48 14.31 -36.38
C ILE A 667 5.41 14.87 -37.46
N ALA A 668 5.81 16.14 -37.35
CA ALA A 668 6.74 16.77 -38.29
C ALA A 668 8.11 16.07 -38.33
N SER A 669 8.63 15.67 -37.16
CA SER A 669 9.89 14.93 -37.04
C SER A 669 9.85 13.56 -37.73
N PHE A 670 8.77 12.79 -37.57
CA PHE A 670 8.60 11.50 -38.24
C PHE A 670 8.42 11.64 -39.75
N LEU A 671 7.62 12.62 -40.20
CA LEU A 671 7.44 12.90 -41.62
C LEU A 671 8.79 13.27 -42.28
N LEU A 672 9.59 14.12 -41.63
CA LEU A 672 10.95 14.44 -42.07
C LEU A 672 11.80 13.17 -42.22
N ARG A 673 11.84 12.31 -41.20
CA ARG A 673 12.60 11.05 -41.26
C ARG A 673 12.09 10.07 -42.32
N LEU A 674 10.78 9.97 -42.54
CA LEU A 674 10.19 9.17 -43.62
C LEU A 674 10.58 9.70 -45.01
N GLY A 675 10.67 11.03 -45.17
CA GLY A 675 11.20 11.65 -46.38
C GLY A 675 12.65 11.24 -46.65
N HIS A 676 13.51 11.25 -45.62
CA HIS A 676 14.89 10.76 -45.74
C HIS A 676 14.96 9.27 -46.11
N VAL A 677 14.11 8.43 -45.50
CA VAL A 677 14.02 7.00 -45.82
C VAL A 677 13.64 6.80 -47.29
N ALA A 678 12.63 7.52 -47.78
CA ALA A 678 12.21 7.46 -49.18
C ALA A 678 13.31 7.92 -50.14
N GLY A 679 14.05 8.98 -49.79
CA GLY A 679 15.24 9.41 -50.54
C GLY A 679 16.30 8.31 -50.65
N CYS A 680 16.63 7.65 -49.53
CA CYS A 680 17.56 6.53 -49.50
C CYS A 680 17.07 5.33 -50.34
N LYS A 681 15.76 5.05 -50.34
CA LYS A 681 15.16 4.02 -51.20
C LYS A 681 15.21 4.38 -52.68
N ALA A 682 15.11 5.66 -53.03
CA ALA A 682 15.26 6.15 -54.39
C ALA A 682 16.68 5.94 -54.92
N GLU A 683 17.70 6.27 -54.11
CA GLU A 683 19.11 6.03 -54.45
C GLU A 683 19.38 4.54 -54.67
N LEU A 684 18.86 3.70 -53.77
CA LEU A 684 18.96 2.25 -53.90
C LEU A 684 18.24 1.73 -55.15
N ALA A 685 17.05 2.24 -55.45
CA ALA A 685 16.29 1.89 -56.66
C ALA A 685 17.04 2.28 -57.94
N HIS A 686 17.66 3.45 -57.95
CA HIS A 686 18.53 3.90 -59.03
C HIS A 686 19.71 2.94 -59.23
N PHE A 687 20.38 2.58 -58.14
CA PHE A 687 21.51 1.68 -58.15
C PHE A 687 21.13 0.27 -58.66
N LEU A 688 20.01 -0.27 -58.16
CA LEU A 688 19.50 -1.59 -58.55
C LEU A 688 18.83 -1.61 -59.94
N LYS A 689 18.66 -0.45 -60.59
CA LYS A 689 18.01 -0.30 -61.90
C LYS A 689 16.61 -0.94 -61.95
N ASN A 690 15.85 -0.82 -60.87
CA ASN A 690 14.54 -1.48 -60.74
C ASN A 690 13.33 -0.58 -61.10
N GLY A 691 13.58 0.62 -61.64
CA GLY A 691 12.55 1.55 -62.13
C GLY A 691 11.71 2.25 -61.05
N GLN A 692 12.08 2.14 -59.76
CA GLN A 692 11.32 2.72 -58.64
C GLN A 692 11.86 4.10 -58.20
N LYS A 693 12.93 4.62 -58.81
CA LYS A 693 13.63 5.83 -58.38
C LYS A 693 12.69 7.04 -58.31
N GLU A 694 12.00 7.33 -59.41
CA GLU A 694 11.13 8.50 -59.56
C GLU A 694 9.93 8.44 -58.60
N ILE A 695 9.40 7.22 -58.37
CA ILE A 695 8.31 6.97 -57.42
C ILE A 695 8.77 7.31 -56.00
N GLN A 696 9.94 6.82 -55.58
CA GLN A 696 10.47 7.05 -54.23
C GLN A 696 10.83 8.52 -54.00
N TYR A 697 11.34 9.24 -55.02
CA TYR A 697 11.53 10.69 -54.92
C TYR A 697 10.22 11.48 -54.83
N GLY A 698 9.14 11.02 -55.48
CA GLY A 698 7.81 11.57 -55.29
C GLY A 698 7.36 11.44 -53.83
N ILE A 699 7.46 10.23 -53.28
CA ILE A 699 7.12 9.94 -51.88
C ILE A 699 7.94 10.80 -50.91
N ALA A 700 9.25 10.94 -51.13
CA ALA A 700 10.12 11.76 -50.30
C ALA A 700 9.68 13.23 -50.28
N ARG A 701 9.34 13.77 -51.46
CA ARG A 701 8.86 15.15 -51.60
C ARG A 701 7.53 15.35 -50.86
N ASP A 702 6.60 14.41 -50.97
CA ASP A 702 5.30 14.49 -50.30
C ASP A 702 5.43 14.50 -48.77
N PHE A 703 6.35 13.71 -48.22
CA PHE A 703 6.63 13.72 -46.78
C PHE A 703 7.31 15.01 -46.31
N PHE A 704 8.29 15.52 -47.06
CA PHE A 704 8.93 16.80 -46.75
C PHE A 704 7.94 17.96 -46.82
N GLN A 705 7.03 17.97 -47.81
CA GLN A 705 6.00 19.00 -47.92
C GLN A 705 5.06 19.00 -46.70
N GLN A 706 4.59 17.84 -46.26
CA GLN A 706 3.76 17.73 -45.05
C GLN A 706 4.51 18.17 -43.78
N ALA A 707 5.80 17.80 -43.65
CA ALA A 707 6.62 18.24 -42.54
C ALA A 707 6.80 19.78 -42.53
N LEU A 708 7.01 20.38 -43.70
CA LEU A 708 7.16 21.83 -43.87
C LEU A 708 5.91 22.58 -43.42
N GLU A 709 4.73 22.12 -43.82
CA GLU A 709 3.45 22.73 -43.43
C GLU A 709 3.29 22.75 -41.90
N ILE A 710 3.61 21.65 -41.24
CA ILE A 710 3.53 21.59 -39.77
C ILE A 710 4.59 22.48 -39.12
N TYR A 711 5.83 22.52 -39.62
CA TYR A 711 6.85 23.44 -39.08
C TYR A 711 6.52 24.92 -39.31
N GLN A 712 5.77 25.24 -40.37
CA GLN A 712 5.22 26.59 -40.59
C GLN A 712 4.16 26.94 -39.55
N GLU A 713 3.23 26.02 -39.25
CA GLU A 713 2.26 26.21 -38.17
C GLU A 713 2.92 26.39 -36.79
N LEU A 714 4.03 25.68 -36.55
CA LEU A 714 4.80 25.75 -35.31
C LEU A 714 5.73 26.98 -35.23
N GLY A 715 5.89 27.75 -36.32
CA GLY A 715 6.80 28.89 -36.37
C GLY A 715 8.30 28.53 -36.27
N ASN A 716 8.68 27.28 -36.55
CA ASN A 716 10.07 26.82 -36.45
C ASN A 716 10.84 27.12 -37.75
N SER A 717 11.40 28.32 -37.87
CA SER A 717 12.09 28.80 -39.07
C SER A 717 13.35 28.01 -39.43
N GLU A 718 14.08 27.50 -38.44
CA GLU A 718 15.27 26.68 -38.66
C GLU A 718 14.91 25.37 -39.38
N LYS A 719 13.92 24.65 -38.85
CA LYS A 719 13.45 23.41 -39.47
C LYS A 719 12.77 23.63 -40.81
N GLN A 720 12.10 24.77 -41.01
CA GLN A 720 11.57 25.13 -42.32
C GLN A 720 12.69 25.24 -43.37
N ASN A 721 13.78 25.92 -43.04
CA ASN A 721 14.93 26.07 -43.95
C ASN A 721 15.57 24.72 -44.27
N GLU A 722 15.77 23.86 -43.27
CA GLU A 722 16.30 22.50 -43.45
C GLU A 722 15.44 21.70 -44.44
N VAL A 723 14.12 21.72 -44.28
CA VAL A 723 13.19 20.98 -45.16
C VAL A 723 13.21 21.52 -46.58
N VAL A 724 13.26 22.85 -46.75
CA VAL A 724 13.36 23.49 -48.07
C VAL A 724 14.67 23.11 -48.78
N GLU A 725 15.79 23.09 -48.07
CA GLU A 725 17.08 22.66 -48.63
C GLU A 725 17.05 21.19 -49.08
N LEU A 726 16.43 20.30 -48.28
CA LEU A 726 16.26 18.90 -48.65
C LEU A 726 15.39 18.74 -49.91
N MET A 727 14.31 19.51 -50.03
CA MET A 727 13.46 19.50 -51.23
C MET A 727 14.19 20.01 -52.47
N HIS A 728 14.98 21.08 -52.35
CA HIS A 728 15.85 21.56 -53.45
C HIS A 728 16.89 20.51 -53.84
N GLY A 729 17.47 19.80 -52.86
CA GLY A 729 18.38 18.69 -53.11
C GLY A 729 17.75 17.59 -53.98
N LEU A 730 16.52 17.17 -53.66
CA LEU A 730 15.78 16.18 -54.45
C LEU A 730 15.57 16.63 -55.90
N ASP A 731 15.28 17.92 -56.11
CA ASP A 731 15.05 18.49 -57.44
C ASP A 731 16.32 18.58 -58.29
N HIS A 732 17.50 18.60 -57.65
CA HIS A 732 18.79 18.54 -58.36
C HIS A 732 19.18 17.12 -58.78
N PHE A 733 18.62 16.08 -58.15
CA PHE A 733 18.88 14.66 -58.45
C PHE A 733 17.87 14.00 -59.41
N LYS A 734 16.75 14.68 -59.68
CA LYS A 734 15.83 14.38 -60.78
C LYS A 734 16.45 14.81 -62.11
#